data_AF-A0AAN8JLT7-F1
#
_entry.id   AF-A0AAN8JLT7-F1
#
_cell.length_a   1.000
_cell.length_b   1.000
_cell.length_c   1.000
_cell.angle_alpha   90.00
_cell.angle_beta   90.00
_cell.angle_gamma   90.00
#
_symmetry.space_group_name_H-M   'P 1'
#
loop_
_entity.id
_entity.type
_entity.pdbx_description
1 polymer ?
#
loop_
_entity_poly.entity_id
_entity_poly.type
_entity_poly.pdbx_seq_one_letter_code
_entity_poly.pdbx_strand_id
1 'polypeptide(L)'
;MNGLSMNNGGMASDFEVLSSPGNGSSVAHSDINTAMDMNFHPHGRMSSNQMSMTDLTLEEARQRLMEFSKENLELQTYMKENNDMMKKQFDTLQQWKDKVQQANVANREKFEQTKTLISTLRRDNNQYIDKIAALEKDLNDKHQEAEALKGENEQLLQEKQKSSRLVNELKQTLSSLEHLQNQATEKGERVPDMETVLVKLSEEKENEFEELRTALDRKDAELHEARQANENLIQDLKELQKLKEQIQQDYQRLSRENLELTQTFGLELQYNSISSINWMNVTKKNVTEGAAKKENGDDESVKAEEIRVELKETPEKMEENHQQAAFGDLLKQQESKNQDYEGQIQQLQRDIQTQREKIDELEVEKQDKQKEIQQLQLKYENDLAQCSKQYEDKMAEFAKNLDKKHEEQLKSQTTSKETVESLKAQVIELMDEVHDHSSKLEAANSSIERKNIRIRELEMKNEKLLKDISSAENEKSRITQSLQSHLTLIQNNYKQEQAQHITTKNDMEELRESFNRLIVDYKELLNKFDEYKTTQDQVSIEEANKTIRKLQEDINKLTCQVIVAEEALTLRDENVADLKKELTAVKEECDVYKTQADVFKCDFDVERNAREKQVQEKGRILKDMEDLRLANQQLQDEMEAYSARQLQEMQQRANNQPSENFYHVTNSHLPPHGYDYTTPAGYSATMAQTPSQNTRQGDMYNQEEEIDFICPKCNLQCPDLDTLQIHVVECMNLD
;
A
#
# COMPACT_ATOMS: atom_id res chain seq x y z
N MET A 1 8.14 45.54 1.80
CA MET A 1 7.38 46.05 0.65
C MET A 1 6.22 45.09 0.40
N ASN A 2 4.99 45.60 0.53
CA ASN A 2 3.68 45.15 0.00
C ASN A 2 3.35 43.63 -0.02
N GLY A 3 2.24 43.11 0.47
CA GLY A 3 0.97 43.68 0.96
C GLY A 3 -0.14 42.61 0.88
N LEU A 4 -0.90 42.48 1.97
CA LEU A 4 -2.34 42.17 2.10
C LEU A 4 -3.07 41.33 1.05
N SER A 5 -3.80 40.29 1.50
CA SER A 5 -5.27 40.24 1.39
C SER A 5 -5.87 39.04 2.16
N MET A 6 -6.65 39.34 3.19
CA MET A 6 -7.75 38.49 3.67
C MET A 6 -8.98 38.78 2.81
N ASN A 7 -9.77 37.76 2.49
CA ASN A 7 -11.18 37.97 2.23
C ASN A 7 -12.04 36.81 2.75
N ASN A 8 -12.90 37.16 3.69
CA ASN A 8 -14.05 36.39 4.17
C ASN A 8 -15.23 36.69 3.25
N GLY A 9 -16.06 35.69 2.95
CA GLY A 9 -17.33 35.87 2.27
C GLY A 9 -18.23 34.68 2.53
N GLY A 10 -19.09 34.78 3.55
CA GLY A 10 -20.20 33.86 3.75
C GLY A 10 -21.39 34.23 2.86
N MET A 11 -22.20 33.24 2.50
CA MET A 11 -23.62 33.41 2.20
C MET A 11 -24.40 32.16 2.61
N ALA A 12 -25.65 32.43 2.96
CA ALA A 12 -26.55 31.67 3.80
C ALA A 12 -27.44 30.68 3.03
N SER A 13 -28.12 29.84 3.85
CA SER A 13 -29.47 29.29 3.70
C SER A 13 -29.84 28.49 2.45
N ASP A 14 -30.22 27.23 2.66
CA ASP A 14 -31.62 26.83 2.47
C ASP A 14 -31.98 25.63 3.37
N PHE A 15 -33.04 25.85 4.16
CA PHE A 15 -33.66 24.91 5.08
C PHE A 15 -35.14 24.88 4.69
N GLU A 16 -35.61 23.77 4.13
CA GLU A 16 -37.04 23.46 4.11
C GLU A 16 -37.30 22.09 4.72
N VAL A 17 -38.16 22.19 5.74
CA VAL A 17 -38.82 21.20 6.58
C VAL A 17 -39.77 20.35 5.76
N LEU A 18 -40.00 19.07 6.12
CA LEU A 18 -41.34 18.46 6.22
C LEU A 18 -41.30 17.09 6.94
N SER A 19 -41.60 17.15 8.24
CA SER A 19 -42.58 16.33 8.99
C SER A 19 -42.53 14.80 9.02
N SER A 20 -42.28 14.28 10.23
CA SER A 20 -42.86 13.02 10.74
C SER A 20 -44.39 13.07 10.79
N PRO A 21 -45.04 11.91 10.66
CA PRO A 21 -45.74 11.29 11.80
C PRO A 21 -45.43 9.78 11.83
N GLY A 22 -45.53 9.04 12.92
CA GLY A 22 -46.17 9.21 14.20
C GLY A 22 -46.38 7.78 14.73
N ASN A 23 -45.91 7.52 15.95
CA ASN A 23 -46.12 6.26 16.66
C ASN A 23 -47.62 6.04 16.91
N GLY A 24 -48.08 4.81 16.66
CA GLY A 24 -49.41 4.33 17.00
C GLY A 24 -49.32 2.91 17.53
N SER A 25 -49.72 2.76 18.78
CA SER A 25 -49.53 1.63 19.68
C SER A 25 -50.46 0.43 19.43
N SER A 26 -50.00 -0.72 19.93
CA SER A 26 -50.77 -1.75 20.65
C SER A 26 -51.13 -3.06 19.93
N VAL A 27 -50.55 -4.13 20.51
CA VAL A 27 -51.20 -5.35 21.02
C VAL A 27 -52.15 -6.11 20.08
N ALA A 28 -51.73 -7.31 19.66
CA ALA A 28 -52.35 -8.57 20.09
C ALA A 28 -51.69 -9.79 19.41
N HIS A 29 -51.51 -10.84 20.19
CA HIS A 29 -51.25 -12.21 19.75
C HIS A 29 -52.36 -12.73 18.82
N SER A 30 -51.97 -13.39 17.72
CA SER A 30 -52.50 -14.70 17.30
C SER A 30 -51.94 -15.14 15.94
N ASP A 31 -51.36 -16.34 15.92
CA ASP A 31 -51.42 -17.38 14.88
C ASP A 31 -51.86 -16.99 13.45
N ILE A 32 -50.93 -17.00 12.49
CA ILE A 32 -51.17 -17.21 11.05
C ILE A 32 -49.88 -17.84 10.46
N ASN A 33 -49.74 -19.17 10.36
CA ASN A 33 -50.01 -19.96 9.15
C ASN A 33 -50.23 -19.14 7.87
N THR A 34 -49.15 -18.81 7.15
CA THR A 34 -49.26 -18.36 5.76
C THR A 34 -48.70 -19.43 4.83
N ALA A 35 -49.65 -20.05 4.16
CA ALA A 35 -49.49 -20.92 3.01
C ALA A 35 -48.59 -20.27 1.94
N MET A 36 -47.62 -21.03 1.44
CA MET A 36 -47.06 -20.79 0.12
C MET A 36 -48.03 -21.36 -0.91
N ASP A 37 -48.71 -20.44 -1.58
CA ASP A 37 -49.54 -20.64 -2.75
C ASP A 37 -48.63 -20.99 -3.94
N MET A 38 -48.52 -22.28 -4.26
CA MET A 38 -47.86 -22.78 -5.46
C MET A 38 -48.92 -23.09 -6.52
N ASN A 39 -49.19 -22.06 -7.31
CA ASN A 39 -50.08 -22.09 -8.45
C ASN A 39 -49.46 -22.94 -9.58
N PHE A 40 -49.77 -24.24 -9.60
CA PHE A 40 -49.30 -25.18 -10.61
C PHE A 40 -50.21 -25.10 -11.85
N HIS A 41 -49.71 -24.48 -12.93
CA HIS A 41 -50.28 -24.63 -14.28
C HIS A 41 -49.62 -25.83 -14.97
N PRO A 42 -50.35 -26.90 -15.36
CA PRO A 42 -49.81 -27.93 -16.22
C PRO A 42 -50.29 -27.71 -17.66
N HIS A 43 -49.39 -27.24 -18.53
CA HIS A 43 -49.56 -27.36 -19.98
C HIS A 43 -48.35 -28.06 -20.59
N GLY A 44 -48.50 -29.37 -20.73
CA GLY A 44 -47.68 -30.23 -21.58
C GLY A 44 -48.56 -31.40 -22.03
N ARG A 45 -49.11 -31.27 -23.25
CA ARG A 45 -50.01 -32.24 -23.89
C ARG A 45 -49.42 -33.67 -23.84
N MET A 46 -50.07 -34.54 -23.07
CA MET A 46 -49.98 -35.99 -23.26
C MET A 46 -51.22 -36.45 -24.02
N SER A 47 -50.94 -37.19 -25.08
CA SER A 47 -51.85 -37.66 -26.11
C SER A 47 -53.09 -38.35 -25.55
N SER A 48 -54.23 -38.05 -26.18
CA SER A 48 -55.51 -38.72 -26.00
C SER A 48 -55.37 -40.24 -26.13
N ASN A 49 -55.47 -40.95 -25.02
CA ASN A 49 -55.86 -42.36 -24.97
C ASN A 49 -56.77 -42.56 -23.76
N GLN A 50 -58.01 -42.08 -23.89
CA GLN A 50 -59.11 -42.59 -23.07
C GLN A 50 -59.39 -44.03 -23.52
N MET A 51 -58.70 -45.00 -22.92
CA MET A 51 -59.17 -46.39 -22.94
C MET A 51 -60.23 -46.55 -21.86
N SER A 52 -61.39 -47.04 -22.29
CA SER A 52 -62.54 -47.36 -21.47
C SER A 52 -62.17 -48.24 -20.26
N MET A 53 -62.64 -47.87 -19.07
CA MET A 53 -62.48 -48.62 -17.82
C MET A 53 -63.32 -49.92 -17.75
N THR A 54 -63.90 -50.37 -18.87
CA THR A 54 -64.76 -51.56 -18.93
C THR A 54 -64.13 -52.80 -19.54
N ASP A 55 -62.89 -52.75 -20.04
CA ASP A 55 -62.17 -53.92 -20.57
C ASP A 55 -60.72 -54.00 -20.04
N LEU A 56 -60.54 -53.92 -18.72
CA LEU A 56 -59.31 -54.38 -18.06
C LEU A 56 -59.58 -55.73 -17.41
N THR A 57 -58.77 -56.73 -17.74
CA THR A 57 -58.81 -57.99 -17.01
C THR A 57 -58.25 -57.77 -15.59
N LEU A 58 -58.76 -58.53 -14.61
CA LEU A 58 -58.30 -58.46 -13.21
C LEU A 58 -56.77 -58.61 -13.09
N GLU A 59 -56.13 -59.36 -13.98
CA GLU A 59 -54.68 -59.56 -13.97
C GLU A 59 -53.92 -58.33 -14.47
N GLU A 60 -54.40 -57.64 -15.51
CA GLU A 60 -53.79 -56.38 -15.99
C GLU A 60 -53.92 -55.25 -14.96
N ALA A 61 -55.05 -55.19 -14.26
CA ALA A 61 -55.23 -54.27 -13.14
C ALA A 61 -54.27 -54.59 -11.97
N ARG A 62 -54.07 -55.88 -11.67
CA ARG A 62 -53.12 -56.34 -10.64
C ARG A 62 -51.67 -56.03 -11.00
N GLN A 63 -51.30 -56.21 -12.26
CA GLN A 63 -49.95 -55.91 -12.76
C GLN A 63 -49.64 -54.41 -12.69
N ARG A 64 -50.59 -53.55 -13.09
CA ARG A 64 -50.45 -52.10 -12.93
C ARG A 64 -50.34 -51.66 -11.48
N LEU A 65 -51.09 -52.28 -10.56
CA LEU A 65 -50.94 -51.99 -9.13
C LEU A 65 -49.57 -52.43 -8.57
N MET A 66 -49.02 -53.53 -9.06
CA MET A 66 -47.65 -53.95 -8.70
C MET A 66 -46.60 -52.97 -9.24
N GLU A 67 -46.74 -52.51 -10.49
CA GLU A 67 -45.86 -51.49 -11.08
C GLU A 67 -45.93 -50.17 -10.31
N PHE A 68 -47.13 -49.67 -10.01
CA PHE A 68 -47.28 -48.47 -9.18
C PHE A 68 -46.69 -48.64 -7.77
N SER A 69 -46.85 -49.81 -7.15
CA SER A 69 -46.24 -50.07 -5.84
C SER A 69 -44.71 -50.10 -5.92
N LYS A 70 -44.14 -50.60 -7.02
CA LYS A 70 -42.70 -50.63 -7.26
C LYS A 70 -42.16 -49.22 -7.50
N GLU A 71 -42.81 -48.45 -8.36
CA GLU A 71 -42.45 -47.04 -8.61
C GLU A 71 -42.53 -46.20 -7.33
N ASN A 72 -43.55 -46.42 -6.49
CA ASN A 72 -43.70 -45.73 -5.22
C ASN A 72 -42.56 -46.09 -4.24
N LEU A 73 -42.13 -47.36 -4.20
CA LEU A 73 -40.99 -47.78 -3.40
C LEU A 73 -39.67 -47.18 -3.91
N GLU A 74 -39.48 -47.11 -5.22
CA GLU A 74 -38.32 -46.48 -5.86
C GLU A 74 -38.28 -44.98 -5.56
N LEU A 75 -39.43 -44.28 -5.63
CA LEU A 75 -39.56 -42.87 -5.25
C LEU A 75 -39.25 -42.63 -3.77
N GLN A 76 -39.75 -43.49 -2.87
CA GLN A 76 -39.42 -43.39 -1.44
C GLN A 76 -37.92 -43.60 -1.18
N THR A 77 -37.31 -44.55 -1.87
CA THR A 77 -35.88 -44.82 -1.76
C THR A 77 -35.07 -43.64 -2.27
N TYR A 78 -35.43 -43.10 -3.43
CA TYR A 78 -34.79 -41.92 -4.01
C TYR A 78 -34.92 -40.68 -3.11
N MET A 79 -36.10 -40.42 -2.54
CA MET A 79 -36.29 -39.32 -1.59
C MET A 79 -35.42 -39.49 -0.34
N LYS A 80 -35.30 -40.72 0.18
CA LYS A 80 -34.45 -41.00 1.33
C LYS A 80 -32.97 -40.77 1.02
N GLU A 81 -32.50 -41.26 -0.12
CA GLU A 81 -31.13 -41.04 -0.59
C GLU A 81 -30.83 -39.55 -0.81
N ASN A 82 -31.78 -38.80 -1.39
CA ASN A 82 -31.64 -37.36 -1.58
C ASN A 82 -31.60 -36.60 -0.25
N ASN A 83 -32.44 -36.97 0.72
CA ASN A 83 -32.42 -36.39 2.06
C ASN A 83 -31.10 -36.67 2.79
N ASP A 84 -30.56 -37.89 2.67
CA ASP A 84 -29.27 -38.24 3.27
C ASP A 84 -28.10 -37.52 2.57
N MET A 85 -28.20 -37.31 1.25
CA MET A 85 -27.24 -36.48 0.51
C MET A 85 -27.29 -35.02 0.94
N MET A 86 -28.47 -34.43 1.07
CA MET A 86 -28.64 -33.05 1.56
C MET A 86 -28.09 -32.86 2.96
N LYS A 87 -28.30 -33.83 3.87
CA LYS A 87 -27.69 -33.80 5.21
C LYS A 87 -26.16 -33.78 5.15
N LYS A 88 -25.56 -34.66 4.34
CA LYS A 88 -24.09 -34.66 4.16
C LYS A 88 -23.57 -33.33 3.61
N GLN A 89 -24.30 -32.72 2.67
CA GLN A 89 -23.94 -31.40 2.15
C GLN A 89 -24.05 -30.32 3.23
N PHE A 90 -25.11 -30.34 4.04
CA PHE A 90 -25.27 -29.44 5.17
C PHE A 90 -24.15 -29.58 6.21
N ASP A 91 -23.80 -30.81 6.57
CA ASP A 91 -22.71 -31.09 7.50
C ASP A 91 -21.36 -30.59 6.96
N THR A 92 -21.12 -30.75 5.65
CA THR A 92 -19.92 -30.25 4.99
C THR A 92 -19.86 -28.72 5.01
N LEU A 93 -20.99 -28.05 4.74
CA LEU A 93 -21.09 -26.59 4.82
C LEU A 93 -20.89 -26.10 6.26
N GLN A 94 -21.43 -26.81 7.25
CA GLN A 94 -21.25 -26.49 8.65
C GLN A 94 -19.78 -26.61 9.07
N GLN A 95 -19.09 -27.70 8.70
CA GLN A 95 -17.66 -27.84 8.95
C GLN A 95 -16.82 -26.77 8.27
N TRP A 96 -17.20 -26.36 7.04
CA TRP A 96 -16.52 -25.28 6.34
C TRP A 96 -16.71 -23.95 7.07
N LYS A 97 -17.94 -23.65 7.51
CA LYS A 97 -18.25 -22.47 8.34
C LYS A 97 -17.42 -22.44 9.62
N ASP A 98 -17.33 -23.57 10.32
CA ASP A 98 -16.58 -23.67 11.58
C ASP A 98 -15.06 -23.46 11.34
N LYS A 99 -14.51 -24.03 10.26
CA LYS A 99 -13.11 -23.82 9.87
C LYS A 99 -12.82 -22.36 9.53
N VAL A 100 -13.72 -21.70 8.78
CA VAL A 100 -13.59 -20.27 8.46
C VAL A 100 -13.65 -19.43 9.74
N GLN A 101 -14.55 -19.76 10.66
CA GLN A 101 -14.65 -19.07 11.95
C GLN A 101 -13.38 -19.24 12.79
N GLN A 102 -12.83 -20.45 12.89
CA GLN A 102 -11.57 -20.70 13.60
C GLN A 102 -10.38 -19.95 12.96
N ALA A 103 -10.29 -19.95 11.62
CA ALA A 103 -9.25 -19.21 10.91
C ALA A 103 -9.34 -17.69 11.18
N ASN A 104 -10.56 -17.14 11.23
CA ASN A 104 -10.77 -15.73 11.55
C ASN A 104 -10.37 -15.39 12.99
N VAL A 105 -10.66 -16.26 13.96
CA VAL A 105 -10.24 -16.08 15.37
C VAL A 105 -8.70 -16.11 15.46
N ALA A 106 -8.05 -17.11 14.86
CA ALA A 106 -6.60 -17.21 14.86
C ALA A 106 -5.92 -16.00 14.18
N ASN A 107 -6.49 -15.50 13.08
CA ASN A 107 -6.00 -14.29 12.43
C ASN A 107 -6.16 -13.07 13.33
N ARG A 108 -7.29 -12.93 14.03
CA ARG A 108 -7.53 -11.83 14.97
C ARG A 108 -6.51 -11.85 16.13
N GLU A 109 -6.23 -13.02 16.69
CA GLU A 109 -5.21 -13.17 17.73
C GLU A 109 -3.82 -12.77 17.23
N LYS A 110 -3.44 -13.20 16.02
CA LYS A 110 -2.18 -12.77 15.39
C LYS A 110 -2.13 -11.25 15.21
N PHE A 111 -3.21 -10.62 14.77
CA PHE A 111 -3.26 -9.16 14.64
C PHE A 111 -3.10 -8.45 15.98
N GLU A 112 -3.73 -8.92 17.05
CA GLU A 112 -3.56 -8.34 18.39
C GLU A 112 -2.14 -8.53 18.94
N GLN A 113 -1.53 -9.69 18.69
CA GLN A 113 -0.11 -9.94 19.02
C GLN A 113 0.80 -8.97 18.25
N THR A 114 0.59 -8.82 16.94
CA THR A 114 1.35 -7.87 16.10
C THR A 114 1.17 -6.44 16.59
N LYS A 115 -0.06 -6.03 16.92
CA LYS A 115 -0.35 -4.70 17.45
C LYS A 115 0.35 -4.44 18.78
N THR A 116 0.35 -5.42 19.67
CA THR A 116 1.06 -5.34 20.97
C THR A 116 2.57 -5.22 20.78
N LEU A 117 3.14 -6.01 19.84
CA LEU A 117 4.55 -5.94 19.48
C LEU A 117 4.91 -4.55 18.91
N ILE A 118 4.11 -4.03 17.98
CA ILE A 118 4.31 -2.69 17.40
C ILE A 118 4.25 -1.62 18.49
N SER A 119 3.28 -1.68 19.41
CA SER A 119 3.20 -0.73 20.53
C SER A 119 4.44 -0.80 21.44
N THR A 120 4.97 -2.00 21.69
CA THR A 120 6.19 -2.19 22.49
C THR A 120 7.41 -1.60 21.78
N LEU A 121 7.59 -1.92 20.50
CA LEU A 121 8.67 -1.38 19.67
C LEU A 121 8.60 0.15 19.56
N ARG A 122 7.40 0.73 19.44
CA ARG A 122 7.22 2.19 19.43
C ARG A 122 7.65 2.82 20.75
N ARG A 123 7.30 2.20 21.88
CA ARG A 123 7.70 2.67 23.20
C ARG A 123 9.22 2.59 23.37
N ASP A 124 9.83 1.48 22.96
CA ASP A 124 11.28 1.29 23.07
C ASP A 124 12.04 2.24 22.14
N ASN A 125 11.55 2.47 20.92
CA ASN A 125 12.09 3.49 20.01
C ASN A 125 12.04 4.89 20.63
N ASN A 126 10.93 5.27 21.27
CA ASN A 126 10.84 6.56 21.98
C ASN A 126 11.88 6.64 23.11
N GLN A 127 12.08 5.56 23.87
CA GLN A 127 13.12 5.53 24.91
C GLN A 127 14.53 5.67 24.33
N TYR A 128 14.80 5.09 23.16
CA TYR A 128 16.09 5.28 22.48
C TYR A 128 16.27 6.69 21.97
N ILE A 129 15.22 7.32 21.43
CA ILE A 129 15.24 8.74 21.03
C ILE A 129 15.58 9.62 22.24
N ASP A 130 14.92 9.40 23.38
CA ASP A 130 15.18 10.16 24.60
C ASP A 130 16.63 9.97 25.11
N LYS A 131 17.15 8.74 25.04
CA LYS A 131 18.55 8.44 25.40
C LYS A 131 19.55 9.12 24.45
N ILE A 132 19.28 9.11 23.15
CA ILE A 132 20.12 9.78 22.15
C ILE A 132 20.13 11.28 22.43
N ALA A 133 18.97 11.90 22.66
CA ALA A 133 18.89 13.33 22.99
C ALA A 133 19.67 13.69 24.27
N ALA A 134 19.64 12.81 25.28
CA ALA A 134 20.43 13.00 26.50
C ALA A 134 21.94 12.91 26.25
N LEU A 135 22.38 11.94 25.42
CA LEU A 135 23.79 11.79 25.04
C LEU A 135 24.29 12.93 24.15
N GLU A 136 23.47 13.42 23.21
CA GLU A 136 23.78 14.58 22.39
C GLU A 136 23.96 15.84 23.24
N LYS A 137 23.12 16.01 24.27
CA LYS A 137 23.26 17.10 25.23
C LYS A 137 24.57 16.98 26.02
N ASP A 138 24.90 15.81 26.57
CA ASP A 138 26.14 15.58 27.32
C ASP A 138 27.38 15.81 26.45
N LEU A 139 27.34 15.35 25.19
CA LEU A 139 28.40 15.59 24.21
C LEU A 139 28.59 17.10 23.96
N ASN A 140 27.50 17.85 23.79
CA ASN A 140 27.56 19.28 23.58
C ASN A 140 28.09 20.03 24.81
N ASP A 141 27.67 19.62 26.01
CA ASP A 141 28.18 20.18 27.27
C ASP A 141 29.70 19.92 27.41
N LYS A 142 30.15 18.70 27.08
CA LYS A 142 31.59 18.34 27.04
C LYS A 142 32.36 19.09 25.97
N HIS A 143 31.74 19.36 24.82
CA HIS A 143 32.36 20.17 23.77
C HIS A 143 32.56 21.62 24.20
N GLN A 144 31.56 22.21 24.86
CA GLN A 144 31.68 23.56 25.44
C GLN A 144 32.75 23.62 26.53
N GLU A 145 32.85 22.59 27.38
CA GLU A 145 33.92 22.47 28.38
C GLU A 145 35.31 22.40 27.72
N ALA A 146 35.46 21.62 26.64
CA ALA A 146 36.69 21.51 25.88
C ALA A 146 37.08 22.83 25.18
N GLU A 147 36.11 23.56 24.62
CA GLU A 147 36.37 24.88 24.04
C GLU A 147 36.79 25.91 25.10
N ALA A 148 36.17 25.89 26.28
CA ALA A 148 36.56 26.74 27.39
C ALA A 148 38.01 26.48 27.83
N LEU A 149 38.38 25.21 28.02
CA LEU A 149 39.75 24.79 28.36
C LEU A 149 40.77 25.13 27.27
N LYS A 150 40.36 25.09 26.00
CA LYS A 150 41.20 25.51 24.87
C LYS A 150 41.46 27.01 24.91
N GLY A 151 40.42 27.81 25.19
CA GLY A 151 40.56 29.26 25.39
C GLY A 151 41.47 29.61 26.56
N GLU A 152 41.35 28.90 27.68
CA GLU A 152 42.22 29.08 28.85
C GLU A 152 43.69 28.72 28.53
N ASN A 153 43.94 27.61 27.84
CA ASN A 153 45.28 27.24 27.39
C ASN A 153 45.90 28.27 26.44
N GLU A 154 45.11 28.87 25.56
CA GLU A 154 45.59 29.91 24.65
C GLU A 154 45.95 31.20 25.40
N GLN A 155 45.17 31.57 26.44
CA GLN A 155 45.51 32.67 27.33
C GLN A 155 46.82 32.40 28.10
N LEU A 156 46.97 31.21 28.69
CA LEU A 156 48.20 30.81 29.39
C LEU A 156 49.42 30.80 28.45
N LEU A 157 49.24 30.41 27.19
CA LEU A 157 50.32 30.46 26.19
C LEU A 157 50.73 31.91 25.87
N GLN A 158 49.77 32.83 25.76
CA GLN A 158 50.05 34.25 25.56
C GLN A 158 50.77 34.85 26.79
N GLU A 159 50.34 34.51 28.00
CA GLU A 159 51.04 34.92 29.24
C GLU A 159 52.45 34.37 29.30
N LYS A 160 52.66 33.09 28.99
CA LYS A 160 53.98 32.47 28.90
C LYS A 160 54.89 33.21 27.92
N GLN A 161 54.37 33.60 26.75
CA GLN A 161 55.12 34.38 25.76
C GLN A 161 55.48 35.78 26.27
N LYS A 162 54.54 36.46 26.95
CA LYS A 162 54.80 37.77 27.59
C LYS A 162 55.90 37.66 28.66
N SER A 163 55.78 36.69 29.56
CA SER A 163 56.78 36.41 30.59
C SER A 163 58.14 36.06 29.99
N SER A 164 58.20 35.29 28.91
CA SER A 164 59.45 34.98 28.20
C SER A 164 60.11 36.22 27.59
N ARG A 165 59.34 37.17 27.06
CA ARG A 165 59.88 38.44 26.56
C ARG A 165 60.47 39.27 27.69
N LEU A 166 59.75 39.37 28.81
CA LEU A 166 60.21 40.08 30.00
C LEU A 166 61.51 39.49 30.55
N VAL A 167 61.61 38.15 30.60
CA VAL A 167 62.85 37.45 31.00
C VAL A 167 64.02 37.77 30.07
N ASN A 168 63.77 37.85 28.76
CA ASN A 168 64.82 38.19 27.79
C ASN A 168 65.27 39.67 27.91
N GLU A 169 64.34 40.60 28.17
CA GLU A 169 64.65 42.01 28.47
C GLU A 169 65.45 42.14 29.77
N LEU A 170 65.08 41.42 30.82
CA LEU A 170 65.83 41.36 32.08
C LEU A 170 67.23 40.77 31.87
N LYS A 171 67.39 39.74 31.03
CA LYS A 171 68.71 39.21 30.66
C LYS A 171 69.57 40.23 29.91
N GLN A 172 68.98 40.99 28.96
CA GLN A 172 69.70 42.04 28.24
C GLN A 172 70.14 43.19 29.13
N THR A 173 69.29 43.61 30.08
CA THR A 173 69.64 44.65 31.05
C THR A 173 70.70 44.15 32.02
N LEU A 174 70.65 42.89 32.47
CA LEU A 174 71.73 42.24 33.23
C LEU A 174 73.06 42.21 32.47
N SER A 175 73.08 41.82 31.21
CA SER A 175 74.31 41.85 30.39
C SER A 175 74.84 43.27 30.17
N SER A 176 73.95 44.27 30.09
CA SER A 176 74.33 45.68 30.00
C SER A 176 74.92 46.21 31.32
N LEU A 177 74.38 45.78 32.46
CA LEU A 177 74.90 46.07 33.79
C LEU A 177 76.24 45.37 34.05
N GLU A 178 76.41 44.11 33.63
CA GLU A 178 77.71 43.41 33.68
C GLU A 178 78.76 44.12 32.82
N HIS A 179 78.37 44.64 31.65
CA HIS A 179 79.28 45.40 30.79
C HIS A 179 79.69 46.74 31.40
N LEU A 180 78.77 47.43 32.09
CA LEU A 180 79.04 48.65 32.86
C LEU A 180 79.88 48.37 34.13
N GLN A 181 79.67 47.24 34.79
CA GLN A 181 80.43 46.80 35.95
C GLN A 181 81.88 46.46 35.58
N ASN A 182 82.11 45.79 34.45
CA ASN A 182 83.45 45.54 33.91
C ASN A 182 84.17 46.82 33.47
N GLN A 183 83.43 47.90 33.16
CA GLN A 183 83.98 49.22 32.82
C GLN A 183 84.27 50.06 34.08
N ALA A 184 83.55 49.81 35.18
CA ALA A 184 83.79 50.43 36.48
C ALA A 184 85.00 49.81 37.22
N THR A 185 85.43 48.60 36.87
CA THR A 185 86.60 47.92 37.50
C THR A 185 87.98 48.47 37.09
N GLU A 186 88.06 49.44 36.16
CA GLU A 186 89.33 50.13 35.80
C GLU A 186 89.61 51.40 36.61
N LYS A 187 88.69 51.86 37.48
CA LYS A 187 88.94 53.00 38.36
C LYS A 187 88.64 52.62 39.80
N GLY A 188 89.70 52.26 40.52
CA GLY A 188 89.65 51.97 41.93
C GLY A 188 89.31 53.22 42.73
N GLU A 189 88.18 53.18 43.43
CA GLU A 189 87.90 54.01 44.59
C GLU A 189 87.24 53.14 45.67
N ARG A 190 87.94 52.99 46.79
CA ARG A 190 87.39 52.53 48.08
C ARG A 190 86.35 53.54 48.54
N VAL A 191 85.18 53.10 49.03
CA VAL A 191 84.65 53.49 50.36
C VAL A 191 83.57 52.45 50.82
N PRO A 192 82.92 52.55 52.01
CA PRO A 192 82.91 51.50 53.04
C PRO A 192 81.51 50.88 53.28
N ASP A 193 81.43 50.03 54.30
CA ASP A 193 80.21 49.46 54.89
C ASP A 193 79.66 48.19 54.23
N MET A 194 80.46 47.12 54.33
CA MET A 194 80.14 45.78 53.84
C MET A 194 79.16 45.01 54.76
N GLU A 195 78.94 45.47 56.00
CA GLU A 195 78.20 44.73 57.02
C GLU A 195 76.68 44.92 56.89
N THR A 196 76.22 46.11 56.51
CA THR A 196 74.79 46.38 56.22
C THR A 196 74.33 45.74 54.89
N VAL A 197 75.24 45.61 53.92
CA VAL A 197 74.96 44.97 52.61
C VAL A 197 74.95 43.46 52.74
N LEU A 198 75.82 42.86 53.55
CA LEU A 198 75.81 41.42 53.82
C LEU A 198 74.55 40.95 54.55
N VAL A 199 74.01 41.75 55.48
CA VAL A 199 72.74 41.42 56.15
C VAL A 199 71.55 41.50 55.19
N LYS A 200 71.48 42.53 54.33
CA LYS A 200 70.41 42.63 53.33
C LYS A 200 70.51 41.57 52.23
N LEU A 201 71.71 41.23 51.77
CA LEU A 201 71.90 40.11 50.84
C LEU A 201 71.60 38.76 51.51
N SER A 202 71.91 38.60 52.79
CA SER A 202 71.53 37.40 53.55
C SER A 202 70.02 37.28 53.65
N GLU A 203 69.32 38.36 54.03
CA GLU A 203 67.85 38.40 54.09
C GLU A 203 67.20 38.20 52.71
N GLU A 204 67.73 38.81 51.64
CA GLU A 204 67.25 38.60 50.27
C GLU A 204 67.47 37.15 49.81
N LYS A 205 68.62 36.55 50.11
CA LYS A 205 68.88 35.14 49.77
C LYS A 205 68.05 34.19 50.61
N GLU A 206 67.81 34.50 51.88
CA GLU A 206 66.98 33.70 52.77
C GLU A 206 65.50 33.78 52.37
N ASN A 207 65.03 34.96 51.92
CA ASN A 207 63.72 35.12 51.30
C ASN A 207 63.60 34.36 49.96
N GLU A 208 64.62 34.42 49.09
CA GLU A 208 64.65 33.63 47.84
C GLU A 208 64.64 32.11 48.15
N PHE A 209 65.36 31.67 49.18
CA PHE A 209 65.35 30.27 49.61
C PHE A 209 63.98 29.86 50.15
N GLU A 210 63.30 30.72 50.90
CA GLU A 210 61.97 30.44 51.43
C GLU A 210 60.90 30.48 50.31
N GLU A 211 61.04 31.36 49.32
CA GLU A 211 60.21 31.35 48.10
C GLU A 211 60.43 30.08 47.26
N LEU A 212 61.68 29.64 47.10
CA LEU A 212 61.98 28.39 46.41
C LEU A 212 61.46 27.17 47.19
N ARG A 213 61.49 27.22 48.52
CA ARG A 213 60.98 26.16 49.38
C ARG A 213 59.47 26.07 49.33
N THR A 214 58.76 27.20 49.41
CA THR A 214 57.31 27.23 49.25
C THR A 214 56.86 26.85 47.83
N ALA A 215 57.64 27.20 46.80
CA ALA A 215 57.41 26.73 45.44
C ALA A 215 57.62 25.21 45.29
N LEU A 216 58.62 24.65 45.98
CA LEU A 216 58.88 23.21 46.01
C LEU A 216 57.74 22.46 46.72
N ASP A 217 57.31 22.95 47.89
CA ASP A 217 56.19 22.38 48.64
C ASP A 217 54.89 22.41 47.82
N ARG A 218 54.66 23.50 47.06
CA ARG A 218 53.52 23.60 46.13
C ARG A 218 53.62 22.58 45.00
N LYS A 219 54.82 22.36 44.44
CA LYS A 219 55.03 21.36 43.40
C LYS A 219 54.87 19.94 43.92
N ASP A 220 55.29 19.67 45.15
CA ASP A 220 55.08 18.38 45.81
C ASP A 220 53.59 18.13 46.10
N ALA A 221 52.83 19.17 46.47
CA ALA A 221 51.37 19.08 46.62
C ALA A 221 50.66 18.79 45.28
N GLU A 222 51.02 19.50 44.21
CA GLU A 222 50.50 19.24 42.85
C GLU A 222 50.85 17.81 42.38
N LEU A 223 52.06 17.33 42.70
CA LEU A 223 52.50 15.98 42.35
C LEU A 223 51.74 14.92 43.17
N HIS A 224 51.43 15.20 44.44
CA HIS A 224 50.59 14.34 45.27
C HIS A 224 49.15 14.25 44.73
N GLU A 225 48.56 15.38 44.35
CA GLU A 225 47.23 15.43 43.75
C GLU A 225 47.18 14.68 42.41
N ALA A 226 48.20 14.84 41.56
CA ALA A 226 48.34 14.08 40.32
C ALA A 226 48.50 12.57 40.55
N ARG A 227 49.21 12.17 41.61
CA ARG A 227 49.30 10.75 42.01
C ARG A 227 47.95 10.19 42.46
N GLN A 228 47.21 10.96 43.26
CA GLN A 228 45.89 10.56 43.73
C GLN A 228 44.88 10.45 42.58
N ALA A 229 44.92 11.39 41.63
CA ALA A 229 44.12 11.33 40.42
C ALA A 229 44.44 10.10 39.56
N ASN A 230 45.73 9.77 39.40
CA ASN A 230 46.14 8.54 38.71
C ASN A 230 45.67 7.28 39.43
N GLU A 231 45.68 7.26 40.77
CA GLU A 231 45.21 6.12 41.55
C GLU A 231 43.69 5.92 41.39
N ASN A 232 42.91 7.00 41.36
CA ASN A 232 41.48 6.96 41.04
C ASN A 232 41.23 6.44 39.61
N LEU A 233 41.98 6.93 38.62
CA LEU A 233 41.86 6.44 37.23
C LEU A 233 42.20 4.95 37.10
N ILE A 234 43.21 4.46 37.84
CA ILE A 234 43.52 3.03 37.89
C ILE A 234 42.37 2.23 38.50
N GLN A 235 41.69 2.78 39.51
CA GLN A 235 40.53 2.15 40.12
C GLN A 235 39.34 2.10 39.15
N ASP A 236 39.04 3.20 38.46
CA ASP A 236 37.98 3.26 37.44
C ASP A 236 38.25 2.28 36.28
N LEU A 237 39.51 2.17 35.84
CA LEU A 237 39.91 1.20 34.82
C LEU A 237 39.65 -0.25 35.27
N LYS A 238 39.88 -0.58 36.55
CA LYS A 238 39.56 -1.91 37.10
C LYS A 238 38.06 -2.16 37.13
N GLU A 239 37.26 -1.16 37.44
CA GLU A 239 35.79 -1.27 37.46
C GLU A 239 35.21 -1.44 36.06
N LEU A 240 35.70 -0.66 35.09
CA LEU A 240 35.35 -0.82 33.68
C LEU A 240 35.77 -2.21 33.15
N GLN A 241 36.92 -2.73 33.57
CA GLN A 241 37.35 -4.07 33.18
C GLN A 241 36.41 -5.16 33.74
N LYS A 242 35.97 -5.04 35.00
CA LYS A 242 34.96 -5.94 35.58
C LYS A 242 33.62 -5.85 34.83
N LEU A 243 33.17 -4.65 34.49
CA LEU A 243 31.93 -4.45 33.75
C LEU A 243 32.01 -5.08 32.34
N LYS A 244 33.16 -4.95 31.67
CA LYS A 244 33.43 -5.60 30.39
C LYS A 244 33.36 -7.13 30.50
N GLU A 245 33.99 -7.71 31.52
CA GLU A 245 33.93 -9.15 31.78
C GLU A 245 32.49 -9.62 32.02
N GLN A 246 31.69 -8.85 32.77
CA GLN A 246 30.29 -9.15 33.02
C GLN A 246 29.46 -9.13 31.72
N ILE A 247 29.59 -8.09 30.91
CA ILE A 247 28.88 -7.99 29.61
C ILE A 247 29.27 -9.15 28.69
N GLN A 248 30.55 -9.54 28.68
CA GLN A 248 31.03 -10.64 27.87
C GLN A 248 30.45 -11.99 28.33
N GLN A 249 30.30 -12.21 29.64
CA GLN A 249 29.61 -13.38 30.19
C GLN A 249 28.13 -13.40 29.83
N ASP A 250 27.44 -12.26 29.96
CA ASP A 250 26.01 -12.15 29.62
C ASP A 250 25.77 -12.39 28.12
N TYR A 251 26.66 -11.87 27.26
CA TYR A 251 26.62 -12.14 25.82
C TYR A 251 26.79 -13.64 25.51
N GLN A 252 27.75 -14.31 26.16
CA GLN A 252 27.95 -15.75 25.98
C GLN A 252 26.75 -16.58 26.49
N ARG A 253 26.08 -16.14 27.57
CA ARG A 253 24.86 -16.77 28.07
C ARG A 253 23.72 -16.63 27.06
N LEU A 254 23.42 -15.41 26.63
CA LEU A 254 22.35 -15.13 25.67
C LEU A 254 22.59 -15.80 24.30
N SER A 255 23.84 -15.91 23.88
CA SER A 255 24.22 -16.65 22.66
C SER A 255 23.89 -18.15 22.80
N ARG A 256 24.16 -18.74 23.96
CA ARG A 256 23.79 -20.13 24.26
C ARG A 256 22.28 -20.33 24.28
N GLU A 257 21.55 -19.46 24.98
CA GLU A 257 20.08 -19.51 25.06
C GLU A 257 19.43 -19.37 23.67
N ASN A 258 19.94 -18.49 22.81
CA ASN A 258 19.47 -18.38 21.43
C ASN A 258 19.75 -19.64 20.59
N LEU A 259 20.90 -20.29 20.80
CA LEU A 259 21.23 -21.53 20.11
C LEU A 259 20.28 -22.66 20.54
N GLU A 260 19.99 -22.77 21.84
CA GLU A 260 19.05 -23.74 22.39
C GLU A 260 17.61 -23.48 21.90
N LEU A 261 17.16 -22.22 21.87
CA LEU A 261 15.87 -21.84 21.30
C LEU A 261 15.76 -22.17 19.81
N THR A 262 16.83 -21.94 19.05
CA THR A 262 16.87 -22.27 17.61
C THR A 262 16.79 -23.79 17.39
N GLN A 263 17.50 -24.58 18.20
CA GLN A 263 17.46 -26.05 18.13
C GLN A 263 16.08 -26.59 18.52
N THR A 264 15.48 -26.09 19.60
CA THR A 264 14.15 -26.51 20.06
C THR A 264 13.07 -26.17 19.03
N PHE A 265 13.09 -24.96 18.47
CA PHE A 265 12.18 -24.56 17.39
C PHE A 265 12.36 -25.43 16.13
N GLY A 266 13.62 -25.76 15.77
CA GLY A 266 13.92 -26.69 14.68
C GLY A 266 13.33 -28.09 14.90
N LEU A 267 13.44 -28.62 16.12
CA LEU A 267 12.86 -29.92 16.50
C LEU A 267 11.33 -29.90 16.48
N GLU A 268 10.69 -28.81 16.95
CA GLU A 268 9.23 -28.65 16.89
C GLU A 268 8.72 -28.57 15.46
N LEU A 269 9.42 -27.84 14.56
CA LEU A 269 9.09 -27.81 13.14
C LEU A 269 9.23 -29.19 12.50
N GLN A 270 10.28 -29.93 12.84
CA GLN A 270 10.48 -31.28 12.33
C GLN A 270 9.40 -32.24 12.86
N TYR A 271 9.04 -32.14 14.14
CA TYR A 271 7.96 -32.92 14.75
C TYR A 271 6.61 -32.60 14.11
N ASN A 272 6.29 -31.33 13.88
CA ASN A 272 5.06 -30.91 13.20
C ASN A 272 5.04 -31.37 11.74
N SER A 273 6.18 -31.35 11.05
CA SER A 273 6.29 -31.88 9.68
C SER A 273 6.06 -33.39 9.64
N ILE A 274 6.69 -34.16 10.54
CA ILE A 274 6.49 -35.60 10.66
C ILE A 274 5.04 -35.93 11.05
N SER A 275 4.46 -35.16 11.98
CA SER A 275 3.07 -35.32 12.41
C SER A 275 2.09 -35.03 11.27
N SER A 276 2.34 -34.00 10.46
CA SER A 276 1.54 -33.68 9.27
C SER A 276 1.65 -34.76 8.18
N ILE A 277 2.85 -35.30 7.96
CA ILE A 277 3.08 -36.43 7.04
C ILE A 277 2.35 -37.68 7.54
N ASN A 278 2.45 -37.99 8.83
CA ASN A 278 1.73 -39.11 9.43
C ASN A 278 0.21 -38.91 9.36
N TRP A 279 -0.28 -37.70 9.61
CA TRP A 279 -1.70 -37.37 9.46
C TRP A 279 -2.15 -37.58 8.02
N MET A 280 -1.43 -37.05 7.03
CA MET A 280 -1.74 -37.29 5.61
C MET A 280 -1.70 -38.77 5.22
N ASN A 281 -0.79 -39.55 5.78
CA ASN A 281 -0.70 -40.99 5.54
C ASN A 281 -1.85 -41.76 6.22
N VAL A 282 -2.27 -41.35 7.42
CA VAL A 282 -3.44 -41.90 8.12
C VAL A 282 -4.73 -41.54 7.37
N THR A 283 -4.86 -40.31 6.88
CA THR A 283 -6.02 -39.90 6.07
C THR A 283 -6.06 -40.64 4.73
N LYS A 284 -4.91 -40.89 4.09
CA LYS A 284 -4.84 -41.74 2.88
C LYS A 284 -5.18 -43.20 3.16
N LYS A 285 -4.74 -43.75 4.30
CA LYS A 285 -5.02 -45.14 4.69
C LYS A 285 -6.49 -45.35 5.08
N ASN A 286 -7.10 -44.36 5.75
CA ASN A 286 -8.52 -44.37 6.12
C ASN A 286 -9.47 -44.13 4.94
N VAL A 287 -8.99 -43.58 3.81
CA VAL A 287 -9.78 -43.47 2.57
C VAL A 287 -9.77 -44.78 1.76
N THR A 288 -8.85 -45.71 2.04
CA THR A 288 -8.72 -46.98 1.31
C THR A 288 -9.23 -48.22 2.04
N GLU A 289 -9.46 -48.17 3.37
CA GLU A 289 -9.90 -49.33 4.14
C GLU A 289 -11.04 -48.99 5.15
N GLY A 290 -12.28 -49.36 4.82
CA GLY A 290 -13.43 -49.46 5.75
C GLY A 290 -14.27 -48.18 5.90
N ALA A 291 -15.54 -48.08 5.47
CA ALA A 291 -16.64 -49.02 5.67
C ALA A 291 -16.63 -49.68 7.06
N ALA A 292 -17.57 -49.23 7.91
CA ALA A 292 -17.97 -49.77 9.22
C ALA A 292 -17.09 -49.45 10.44
N LYS A 293 -17.55 -48.53 11.31
CA LYS A 293 -18.15 -48.85 12.63
C LYS A 293 -18.51 -47.58 13.43
N LYS A 294 -19.45 -47.78 14.33
CA LYS A 294 -20.24 -46.86 15.17
C LYS A 294 -19.49 -46.27 16.38
N GLU A 295 -20.11 -45.19 16.90
CA GLU A 295 -20.47 -44.89 18.30
C GLU A 295 -19.55 -44.05 19.21
N ASN A 296 -20.26 -43.18 19.97
CA ASN A 296 -19.97 -42.41 21.21
C ASN A 296 -19.32 -41.03 20.99
N GLY A 297 -19.96 -39.90 21.36
CA GLY A 297 -20.32 -39.43 22.73
C GLY A 297 -19.21 -38.43 23.14
N ASP A 298 -19.38 -37.21 23.65
CA ASP A 298 -20.40 -36.49 24.39
C ASP A 298 -20.15 -34.97 24.14
N ASP A 299 -21.19 -34.14 24.01
CA ASP A 299 -21.62 -33.12 24.99
C ASP A 299 -20.51 -32.15 25.47
N GLU A 300 -20.53 -30.89 25.01
CA GLU A 300 -20.59 -29.75 25.93
C GLU A 300 -20.93 -28.43 25.22
N SER A 301 -22.05 -27.89 25.68
CA SER A 301 -22.61 -26.56 25.47
C SER A 301 -21.72 -25.46 26.06
N VAL A 302 -21.31 -24.48 25.25
CA VAL A 302 -21.06 -23.11 25.77
C VAL A 302 -21.60 -22.06 24.80
N LYS A 303 -22.36 -21.17 25.43
CA LYS A 303 -23.23 -20.13 24.89
C LYS A 303 -22.51 -19.11 24.01
N ALA A 304 -23.24 -18.71 22.98
CA ALA A 304 -23.02 -17.52 22.19
C ALA A 304 -23.21 -16.27 23.05
N GLU A 305 -22.30 -15.30 22.90
CA GLU A 305 -22.54 -13.91 23.28
C GLU A 305 -22.40 -13.05 22.02
N GLU A 306 -23.52 -12.45 21.62
CA GLU A 306 -23.64 -11.46 20.56
C GLU A 306 -22.97 -10.16 20.99
N ILE A 307 -21.92 -9.72 20.27
CA ILE A 307 -21.57 -8.30 20.21
C ILE A 307 -21.54 -7.88 18.74
N ARG A 308 -22.59 -7.16 18.38
CA ARG A 308 -22.82 -6.47 17.12
C ARG A 308 -21.79 -5.36 16.95
N VAL A 309 -20.95 -5.49 15.92
CA VAL A 309 -20.02 -4.47 15.44
C VAL A 309 -20.76 -3.53 14.49
N GLU A 310 -20.72 -2.23 14.77
CA GLU A 310 -20.99 -1.17 13.80
C GLU A 310 -19.79 -1.05 12.84
N LEU A 311 -20.04 -1.33 11.57
CA LEU A 311 -19.18 -0.95 10.45
C LEU A 311 -19.27 0.57 10.25
N LYS A 312 -18.12 1.25 10.24
CA LYS A 312 -17.92 2.49 9.49
C LYS A 312 -16.61 2.46 8.72
N GLU A 313 -16.71 3.04 7.55
CA GLU A 313 -15.87 2.92 6.37
C GLU A 313 -14.49 3.58 6.50
N THR A 314 -13.59 3.07 5.65
CA THR A 314 -12.25 3.52 5.27
C THR A 314 -12.14 5.01 4.86
N PRO A 315 -10.92 5.59 4.91
CA PRO A 315 -10.47 6.52 3.88
C PRO A 315 -9.09 6.12 3.31
N GLU A 316 -9.12 5.38 2.20
CA GLU A 316 -7.98 4.78 1.48
C GLU A 316 -7.34 5.75 0.46
N LYS A 317 -7.14 7.04 0.78
CA LYS A 317 -6.54 8.01 -0.18
C LYS A 317 -5.50 8.99 0.39
N MET A 318 -5.00 8.79 1.60
CA MET A 318 -3.88 9.59 2.15
C MET A 318 -2.57 8.79 2.35
N GLU A 319 -2.59 7.47 2.20
CA GLU A 319 -1.46 6.61 2.58
C GLU A 319 -0.40 6.40 1.47
N GLU A 320 -0.73 6.58 0.19
CA GLU A 320 0.24 6.41 -0.90
C GLU A 320 1.26 7.56 -1.02
N ASN A 321 0.88 8.80 -0.65
CA ASN A 321 1.80 9.95 -0.73
C ASN A 321 2.79 10.04 0.46
N HIS A 322 2.47 9.45 1.62
CA HIS A 322 3.39 9.44 2.76
C HIS A 322 4.42 8.31 2.70
N GLN A 323 4.13 7.20 2.02
CA GLN A 323 5.10 6.12 1.84
C GLN A 323 6.22 6.48 0.84
N GLN A 324 5.92 7.25 -0.21
CA GLN A 324 6.96 7.72 -1.15
C GLN A 324 7.88 8.79 -0.55
N ALA A 325 7.36 9.71 0.27
CA ALA A 325 8.17 10.72 0.96
C ALA A 325 9.08 10.10 2.03
N ALA A 326 8.55 9.18 2.85
CA ALA A 326 9.32 8.49 3.89
C ALA A 326 10.45 7.61 3.32
N PHE A 327 10.23 7.00 2.15
CA PHE A 327 11.27 6.22 1.47
C PHE A 327 12.38 7.11 0.89
N GLY A 328 12.03 8.29 0.36
CA GLY A 328 12.98 9.28 -0.14
C GLY A 328 13.88 9.86 0.97
N ASP A 329 13.32 10.14 2.14
CA ASP A 329 14.09 10.65 3.29
C ASP A 329 15.02 9.59 3.88
N LEU A 330 14.59 8.32 3.90
CA LEU A 330 15.43 7.19 4.34
C LEU A 330 16.61 6.97 3.38
N LEU A 331 16.40 7.12 2.07
CA LEU A 331 17.46 6.99 1.07
C LEU A 331 18.53 8.10 1.24
N LYS A 332 18.10 9.35 1.42
CA LYS A 332 19.00 10.48 1.68
C LYS A 332 19.77 10.33 2.99
N GLN A 333 19.13 9.81 4.04
CA GLN A 333 19.80 9.54 5.30
C GLN A 333 20.87 8.45 5.14
N GLN A 334 20.60 7.44 4.32
CA GLN A 334 21.57 6.37 4.04
C GLN A 334 22.74 6.86 3.17
N GLU A 335 22.47 7.74 2.20
CA GLU A 335 23.52 8.39 1.40
C GLU A 335 24.43 9.28 2.24
N SER A 336 23.87 10.05 3.19
CA SER A 336 24.66 10.87 4.13
C SER A 336 25.56 10.00 5.02
N LYS A 337 25.03 8.90 5.56
CA LYS A 337 25.83 7.97 6.38
C LYS A 337 26.94 7.30 5.57
N ASN A 338 26.67 6.95 4.32
CA ASN A 338 27.68 6.38 3.43
C ASN A 338 28.80 7.39 3.11
N GLN A 339 28.47 8.68 2.94
CA GLN A 339 29.48 9.73 2.78
C GLN A 339 30.34 9.92 4.05
N ASP A 340 29.72 9.86 5.23
CA ASP A 340 30.46 9.92 6.51
C ASP A 340 31.39 8.71 6.67
N TYR A 341 30.94 7.51 6.31
CA TYR A 341 31.77 6.31 6.33
C TYR A 341 32.91 6.38 5.31
N GLU A 342 32.67 6.91 4.11
CA GLU A 342 33.75 7.16 3.14
C GLU A 342 34.78 8.16 3.68
N GLY A 343 34.35 9.22 4.36
CA GLY A 343 35.23 10.18 5.02
C GLY A 343 36.08 9.54 6.13
N GLN A 344 35.48 8.69 6.96
CA GLN A 344 36.19 7.94 8.01
C GLN A 344 37.19 6.93 7.43
N ILE A 345 36.81 6.23 6.35
CA ILE A 345 37.72 5.29 5.66
C ILE A 345 38.92 6.05 5.07
N GLN A 346 38.70 7.21 4.45
CA GLN A 346 39.79 8.04 3.93
C GLN A 346 40.71 8.58 5.04
N GLN A 347 40.15 8.91 6.21
CA GLN A 347 40.96 9.32 7.37
C GLN A 347 41.80 8.16 7.89
N LEU A 348 41.21 6.98 8.09
CA LEU A 348 41.92 5.78 8.54
C LEU A 348 43.01 5.35 7.55
N GLN A 349 42.77 5.50 6.24
CA GLN A 349 43.78 5.24 5.22
C GLN A 349 44.97 6.20 5.33
N ARG A 350 44.71 7.50 5.60
CA ARG A 350 45.79 8.48 5.84
C ARG A 350 46.57 8.16 7.11
N ASP A 351 45.89 7.81 8.20
CA ASP A 351 46.54 7.48 9.46
C ASP A 351 47.40 6.21 9.33
N ILE A 352 46.93 5.17 8.64
CA ILE A 352 47.70 3.96 8.35
C ILE A 352 48.96 4.31 7.53
N GLN A 353 48.85 5.20 6.54
CA GLN A 353 50.00 5.63 5.74
C GLN A 353 51.04 6.36 6.59
N THR A 354 50.61 7.29 7.44
CA THR A 354 51.51 8.01 8.35
C THR A 354 52.18 7.07 9.36
N GLN A 355 51.46 6.07 9.87
CA GLN A 355 52.05 5.06 10.77
C GLN A 355 53.07 4.18 10.04
N ARG A 356 52.84 3.83 8.77
CA ARG A 356 53.82 3.10 7.96
C ARG A 356 55.10 3.90 7.75
N GLU A 357 55.00 5.17 7.39
CA GLU A 357 56.15 6.06 7.25
C GLU A 357 56.96 6.15 8.55
N LYS A 358 56.28 6.20 9.70
CA LYS A 358 56.95 6.23 11.00
C LYS A 358 57.63 4.90 11.37
N ILE A 359 57.07 3.77 10.94
CA ILE A 359 57.72 2.46 11.09
C ILE A 359 58.99 2.40 10.23
N ASP A 360 58.93 2.87 8.99
CA ASP A 360 60.09 2.91 8.09
C ASP A 360 61.22 3.80 8.66
N GLU A 361 60.87 4.97 9.21
CA GLU A 361 61.83 5.86 9.91
C GLU A 361 62.49 5.17 11.11
N LEU A 362 61.70 4.50 11.96
CA LEU A 362 62.22 3.77 13.12
C LEU A 362 63.07 2.56 12.73
N GLU A 363 62.78 1.90 11.61
CA GLU A 363 63.60 0.81 11.08
C GLU A 363 64.97 1.30 10.60
N VAL A 364 65.04 2.48 9.96
CA VAL A 364 66.30 3.13 9.58
C VAL A 364 67.10 3.51 10.83
N GLU A 365 66.47 4.15 11.83
CA GLU A 365 67.15 4.52 13.07
C GLU A 365 67.68 3.30 13.82
N LYS A 366 66.90 2.22 13.87
CA LYS A 366 67.34 0.94 14.45
C LYS A 366 68.55 0.37 13.71
N GLN A 367 68.57 0.40 12.37
CA GLN A 367 69.72 -0.06 11.59
C GLN A 367 70.97 0.78 11.87
N ASP A 368 70.84 2.09 11.99
CA ASP A 368 71.99 2.96 12.25
C ASP A 368 72.53 2.78 13.67
N LYS A 369 71.65 2.61 14.66
CA LYS A 369 72.07 2.23 16.03
C LYS A 369 72.72 0.86 16.08
N GLN A 370 72.25 -0.10 15.28
CA GLN A 370 72.89 -1.41 15.17
C GLN A 370 74.32 -1.31 14.60
N LYS A 371 74.53 -0.48 13.57
CA LYS A 371 75.88 -0.21 13.00
C LYS A 371 76.79 0.49 14.02
N GLU A 372 76.26 1.44 14.79
CA GLU A 372 76.99 2.15 15.84
C GLU A 372 77.48 1.18 16.94
N ILE A 373 76.62 0.26 17.37
CA ILE A 373 76.97 -0.80 18.33
C ILE A 373 78.07 -1.71 17.77
N GLN A 374 77.97 -2.13 16.50
CA GLN A 374 79.00 -2.96 15.86
C GLN A 374 80.36 -2.26 15.80
N GLN A 375 80.39 -0.96 15.49
CA GLN A 375 81.63 -0.17 15.48
C GLN A 375 82.24 -0.05 16.88
N LEU A 376 81.41 0.13 17.91
CA LEU A 376 81.87 0.18 19.31
C LEU A 376 82.41 -1.18 19.77
N GLN A 377 81.77 -2.27 19.39
CA GLN A 377 82.26 -3.62 19.68
C GLN A 377 83.63 -3.87 19.05
N LEU A 378 83.81 -3.50 17.78
CA LEU A 378 85.08 -3.65 17.08
C LEU A 378 86.20 -2.79 17.70
N LYS A 379 85.88 -1.58 18.16
CA LYS A 379 86.83 -0.75 18.91
C LYS A 379 87.24 -1.41 20.22
N TYR A 380 86.27 -1.93 20.97
CA TYR A 380 86.54 -2.59 22.25
C TYR A 380 87.42 -3.84 22.09
N GLU A 381 87.18 -4.66 21.06
CA GLU A 381 88.03 -5.82 20.75
C GLU A 381 89.47 -5.41 20.42
N ASN A 382 89.65 -4.34 19.65
CA ASN A 382 90.98 -3.83 19.31
C ASN A 382 91.72 -3.30 20.54
N ASP A 383 91.04 -2.54 21.40
CA ASP A 383 91.62 -2.01 22.64
C ASP A 383 92.01 -3.14 23.59
N LEU A 384 91.19 -4.18 23.69
CA LEU A 384 91.46 -5.36 24.50
C LEU A 384 92.69 -6.12 23.99
N ALA A 385 92.80 -6.32 22.67
CA ALA A 385 93.94 -6.96 22.03
C ALA A 385 95.25 -6.15 22.24
N GLN A 386 95.17 -4.82 22.13
CA GLN A 386 96.31 -3.94 22.38
C GLN A 386 96.76 -4.00 23.84
N CYS A 387 95.81 -4.00 24.78
CA CYS A 387 96.10 -4.10 26.21
C CYS A 387 96.75 -5.45 26.56
N SER A 388 96.22 -6.56 26.02
CA SER A 388 96.79 -7.90 26.20
C SER A 388 98.24 -7.97 25.73
N LYS A 389 98.53 -7.43 24.53
CA LYS A 389 99.90 -7.39 23.98
C LYS A 389 100.86 -6.58 24.85
N GLN A 390 100.42 -5.44 25.39
CA GLN A 390 101.24 -4.64 26.31
C GLN A 390 101.56 -5.37 27.61
N TYR A 391 100.65 -6.20 28.12
CA TYR A 391 100.92 -7.03 29.30
C TYR A 391 101.94 -8.13 29.00
N GLU A 392 101.84 -8.78 27.84
CA GLU A 392 102.80 -9.81 27.41
C GLU A 392 104.22 -9.23 27.26
N ASP A 393 104.36 -8.06 26.62
CA ASP A 393 105.64 -7.40 26.44
C ASP A 393 106.30 -7.02 27.78
N LYS A 394 105.51 -6.50 28.73
CA LYS A 394 106.01 -6.15 30.09
C LYS A 394 106.43 -7.38 30.89
N MET A 395 105.71 -8.50 30.76
CA MET A 395 106.06 -9.75 31.43
C MET A 395 107.37 -10.34 30.90
N ALA A 396 107.60 -10.24 29.58
CA ALA A 396 108.86 -10.67 28.96
C ALA A 396 110.06 -9.81 29.39
N GLU A 397 109.87 -8.50 29.57
CA GLU A 397 110.92 -7.58 30.02
C GLU A 397 111.31 -7.81 31.49
N PHE A 398 110.33 -8.08 32.37
CA PHE A 398 110.58 -8.42 33.76
C PHE A 398 111.38 -9.72 33.93
N ALA A 399 111.08 -10.75 33.14
CA ALA A 399 111.83 -12.00 33.14
C ALA A 399 113.31 -11.80 32.77
N LYS A 400 113.56 -10.95 31.77
CA LYS A 400 114.92 -10.65 31.27
C LYS A 400 115.79 -9.87 32.27
N ASN A 401 115.17 -9.07 33.14
CA ASN A 401 115.85 -8.30 34.19
C ASN A 401 116.17 -9.14 35.43
N LEU A 402 115.38 -10.19 35.71
CA LEU A 402 115.65 -11.17 36.76
C LEU A 402 116.91 -12.01 36.45
N ASP A 403 117.09 -12.41 35.19
CA ASP A 403 118.27 -13.17 34.77
C ASP A 403 119.58 -12.37 34.88
N LYS A 404 119.56 -11.08 34.53
CA LYS A 404 120.75 -10.19 34.66
C LYS A 404 121.20 -9.98 36.10
N LYS A 405 120.23 -9.90 37.03
CA LYS A 405 120.52 -9.64 38.45
C LYS A 405 121.11 -10.88 39.14
N HIS A 406 120.80 -12.07 38.64
CA HIS A 406 121.33 -13.34 39.16
C HIS A 406 122.79 -13.60 38.71
N GLU A 407 123.26 -12.94 37.65
CA GLU A 407 124.62 -13.09 37.10
C GLU A 407 125.65 -12.13 37.74
N GLU A 408 125.22 -10.98 38.29
CA GLU A 408 126.08 -9.99 38.94
C GLU A 408 126.43 -10.32 40.41
N GLN A 409 125.65 -11.18 41.08
CA GLN A 409 125.85 -11.52 42.50
C GLN A 409 126.89 -12.61 42.77
N LEU A 410 127.48 -13.24 41.75
CA LEU A 410 128.37 -14.40 41.90
C LEU A 410 129.89 -14.09 41.90
N LYS A 411 130.31 -12.81 41.89
CA LYS A 411 131.71 -12.41 41.59
C LYS A 411 132.51 -11.67 42.68
N SER A 412 132.04 -11.53 43.92
CA SER A 412 132.81 -10.80 44.93
C SER A 412 132.68 -11.36 46.35
N GLN A 413 133.62 -12.20 46.78
CA GLN A 413 134.12 -12.24 48.17
C GLN A 413 135.17 -13.35 48.33
N THR A 414 136.44 -12.99 48.54
CA THR A 414 137.36 -13.63 49.51
C THR A 414 138.76 -12.98 49.49
N THR A 415 139.07 -12.16 50.51
CA THR A 415 140.38 -11.88 51.16
C THR A 415 140.07 -10.97 52.37
N SER A 416 140.72 -10.94 53.54
CA SER A 416 141.78 -11.69 54.22
C SER A 416 141.69 -11.36 55.75
N LYS A 417 142.36 -12.16 56.58
CA LYS A 417 142.40 -12.16 58.06
C LYS A 417 143.04 -10.90 58.69
N GLU A 418 142.69 -10.56 59.96
CA GLU A 418 143.66 -10.42 61.10
C GLU A 418 143.11 -9.91 62.49
N THR A 419 143.59 -10.56 63.57
CA THR A 419 143.63 -10.22 65.04
C THR A 419 142.41 -10.42 65.97
N VAL A 420 142.64 -10.92 67.19
CA VAL A 420 141.66 -11.47 68.15
C VAL A 420 140.78 -10.41 68.87
N GLU A 421 141.22 -9.17 68.98
CA GLU A 421 140.39 -8.05 69.49
C GLU A 421 139.52 -7.42 68.39
N SER A 422 140.02 -7.41 67.15
CA SER A 422 139.20 -7.19 65.95
C SER A 422 138.15 -8.30 65.79
N LEU A 423 138.48 -9.56 66.08
CA LEU A 423 137.52 -10.67 66.09
C LEU A 423 136.45 -10.54 67.17
N LYS A 424 136.74 -9.97 68.34
CA LYS A 424 135.71 -9.72 69.36
C LYS A 424 134.80 -8.54 68.99
N ALA A 425 135.35 -7.46 68.44
CA ALA A 425 134.56 -6.36 67.89
C ALA A 425 133.71 -6.83 66.70
N GLN A 426 134.29 -7.61 65.78
CA GLN A 426 133.57 -8.27 64.69
C GLN A 426 132.53 -9.26 65.21
N VAL A 427 132.77 -10.01 66.28
CA VAL A 427 131.75 -10.93 66.83
C VAL A 427 130.60 -10.15 67.47
N ILE A 428 130.86 -9.02 68.14
CA ILE A 428 129.81 -8.15 68.69
C ILE A 428 129.06 -7.44 67.56
N GLU A 429 129.77 -6.90 66.57
CA GLU A 429 129.20 -6.24 65.39
C GLU A 429 128.41 -7.24 64.53
N LEU A 430 128.89 -8.48 64.38
CA LEU A 430 128.15 -9.59 63.76
C LEU A 430 126.95 -10.01 64.61
N MET A 431 127.04 -9.98 65.95
CA MET A 431 125.89 -10.28 66.83
C MET A 431 124.83 -9.18 66.74
N ASP A 432 125.25 -7.91 66.71
CA ASP A 432 124.37 -6.76 66.52
C ASP A 432 123.77 -6.79 65.11
N GLU A 433 124.54 -7.09 64.07
CA GLU A 433 124.05 -7.31 62.70
C GLU A 433 123.06 -8.48 62.63
N VAL A 434 123.37 -9.63 63.26
CA VAL A 434 122.46 -10.78 63.32
C VAL A 434 121.18 -10.42 64.08
N HIS A 435 121.26 -9.64 65.16
CA HIS A 435 120.10 -9.16 65.90
C HIS A 435 119.27 -8.17 65.06
N ASP A 436 119.91 -7.23 64.38
CA ASP A 436 119.29 -6.27 63.48
C ASP A 436 118.62 -6.98 62.30
N HIS A 437 119.29 -7.99 61.73
CA HIS A 437 118.75 -8.84 60.68
C HIS A 437 117.57 -9.67 61.20
N SER A 438 117.64 -10.20 62.42
CA SER A 438 116.52 -10.90 63.07
C SER A 438 115.31 -9.98 63.26
N SER A 439 115.52 -8.76 63.75
CA SER A 439 114.46 -7.76 63.94
C SER A 439 113.85 -7.32 62.60
N LYS A 440 114.67 -7.07 61.59
CA LYS A 440 114.22 -6.76 60.21
C LYS A 440 113.46 -7.94 59.60
N LEU A 441 113.91 -9.17 59.83
CA LEU A 441 113.23 -10.40 59.38
C LEU A 441 111.87 -10.55 60.05
N GLU A 442 111.77 -10.30 61.36
CA GLU A 442 110.51 -10.37 62.12
C GLU A 442 109.52 -9.28 61.69
N ALA A 443 110.00 -8.06 61.44
CA ALA A 443 109.20 -6.99 60.86
C ALA A 443 108.71 -7.31 59.44
N ALA A 444 109.58 -7.92 58.60
CA ALA A 444 109.22 -8.39 57.28
C ALA A 444 108.18 -9.52 57.34
N ASN A 445 108.35 -10.50 58.23
CA ASN A 445 107.39 -11.59 58.46
C ASN A 445 106.04 -11.06 58.94
N SER A 446 106.03 -10.10 59.86
CA SER A 446 104.80 -9.44 60.32
C SER A 446 104.10 -8.67 59.18
N SER A 447 104.87 -8.07 58.27
CA SER A 447 104.34 -7.40 57.08
C SER A 447 103.77 -8.40 56.06
N ILE A 448 104.44 -9.52 55.85
CA ILE A 448 103.98 -10.63 55.01
C ILE A 448 102.67 -11.20 55.56
N GLU A 449 102.56 -11.44 56.86
CA GLU A 449 101.32 -11.99 57.43
C GLU A 449 100.14 -11.03 57.29
N ARG A 450 100.34 -9.72 57.49
CA ARG A 450 99.31 -8.72 57.20
C ARG A 450 98.88 -8.73 55.74
N LYS A 451 99.83 -8.85 54.82
CA LYS A 451 99.53 -8.97 53.38
C LYS A 451 98.80 -10.28 53.07
N ASN A 452 99.17 -11.40 53.68
CA ASN A 452 98.49 -12.69 53.52
C ASN A 452 97.04 -12.63 54.02
N ILE A 453 96.79 -12.03 55.18
CA ILE A 453 95.43 -11.81 55.68
C ILE A 453 94.63 -10.97 54.68
N ARG A 454 95.22 -9.88 54.18
CA ARG A 454 94.56 -9.03 53.19
C ARG A 454 94.28 -9.76 51.87
N ILE A 455 95.18 -10.62 51.42
CA ILE A 455 94.98 -11.46 50.24
C ILE A 455 93.79 -12.39 50.46
N ARG A 456 93.73 -13.11 51.60
CA ARG A 456 92.59 -13.99 51.93
C ARG A 456 91.26 -13.24 51.97
N GLU A 457 91.22 -12.04 52.56
CA GLU A 457 90.01 -11.21 52.56
C GLU A 457 89.56 -10.84 51.13
N LEU A 458 90.50 -10.47 50.27
CA LEU A 458 90.21 -10.12 48.88
C LEU A 458 89.78 -11.34 48.07
N GLU A 459 90.37 -12.51 48.32
CA GLU A 459 89.96 -13.80 47.72
C GLU A 459 88.52 -14.15 48.11
N MET A 460 88.18 -14.07 49.40
CA MET A 460 86.81 -14.29 49.87
C MET A 460 85.80 -13.30 49.26
N LYS A 461 86.20 -12.03 49.12
CA LYS A 461 85.35 -11.01 48.49
C LYS A 461 85.16 -11.29 47.00
N ASN A 462 86.21 -11.70 46.29
CA ASN A 462 86.12 -12.10 44.88
C ASN A 462 85.23 -13.33 44.71
N GLU A 463 85.35 -14.35 45.57
CA GLU A 463 84.51 -15.54 45.51
C GLU A 463 83.02 -15.19 45.70
N LYS A 464 82.72 -14.30 46.65
CA LYS A 464 81.36 -13.80 46.85
C LYS A 464 80.85 -13.04 45.62
N LEU A 465 81.64 -12.13 45.06
CA LEU A 465 81.27 -11.38 43.85
C LEU A 465 81.04 -12.29 42.64
N LEU A 466 81.85 -13.32 42.46
CA LEU A 466 81.66 -14.31 41.40
C LEU A 466 80.34 -15.07 41.57
N LYS A 467 79.99 -15.45 42.80
CA LYS A 467 78.72 -16.10 43.10
C LYS A 467 77.53 -15.17 42.86
N ASP A 468 77.64 -13.90 43.24
CA ASP A 468 76.60 -12.89 43.02
C ASP A 468 76.39 -12.66 41.51
N ILE A 469 77.48 -12.52 40.73
CA ILE A 469 77.43 -12.42 39.26
C ILE A 469 76.74 -13.65 38.64
N SER A 470 77.16 -14.86 39.02
CA SER A 470 76.54 -16.09 38.51
C SER A 470 75.05 -16.18 38.85
N SER A 471 74.64 -15.75 40.05
CA SER A 471 73.22 -15.71 40.43
C SER A 471 72.42 -14.71 39.60
N ALA A 472 72.99 -13.54 39.30
CA ALA A 472 72.36 -12.51 38.48
C ALA A 472 72.24 -12.96 37.00
N GLU A 473 73.25 -13.64 36.47
CA GLU A 473 73.21 -14.22 35.12
C GLU A 473 72.14 -15.30 34.98
N ASN A 474 71.99 -16.17 35.99
CA ASN A 474 70.96 -17.19 36.01
C ASN A 474 69.55 -16.57 36.06
N GLU A 475 69.35 -15.53 36.87
CA GLU A 475 68.04 -14.84 36.93
C GLU A 475 67.73 -14.11 35.62
N LYS A 476 68.72 -13.44 35.03
CA LYS A 476 68.58 -12.82 33.70
C LYS A 476 68.22 -13.85 32.64
N SER A 477 68.85 -15.03 32.66
CA SER A 477 68.54 -16.12 31.74
C SER A 477 67.11 -16.62 31.93
N ARG A 478 66.66 -16.79 33.18
CA ARG A 478 65.28 -17.19 33.51
C ARG A 478 64.24 -16.19 33.00
N ILE A 479 64.48 -14.89 33.23
CA ILE A 479 63.60 -13.81 32.74
C ILE A 479 63.58 -13.80 31.20
N THR A 480 64.75 -13.94 30.57
CA THR A 480 64.85 -13.97 29.10
C THR A 480 64.06 -15.15 28.52
N GLN A 481 64.18 -16.34 29.11
CA GLN A 481 63.44 -17.53 28.68
C GLN A 481 61.92 -17.37 28.89
N SER A 482 61.51 -16.74 29.99
CA SER A 482 60.10 -16.40 30.24
C SER A 482 59.57 -15.43 29.18
N LEU A 483 60.31 -14.35 28.87
CA LEU A 483 59.92 -13.38 27.86
C LEU A 483 59.86 -14.00 26.46
N GLN A 484 60.81 -14.86 26.10
CA GLN A 484 60.79 -15.60 24.84
C GLN A 484 59.57 -16.52 24.72
N SER A 485 59.18 -17.18 25.81
CA SER A 485 57.98 -18.03 25.86
C SER A 485 56.70 -17.21 25.67
N HIS A 486 56.61 -16.05 26.32
CA HIS A 486 55.49 -15.11 26.15
C HIS A 486 55.42 -14.55 24.73
N LEU A 487 56.55 -14.16 24.14
CA LEU A 487 56.61 -13.71 22.76
C LEU A 487 56.13 -14.79 21.79
N THR A 488 56.55 -16.03 22.00
CA THR A 488 56.11 -17.17 21.18
C THR A 488 54.61 -17.42 21.32
N LEU A 489 54.06 -17.33 22.53
CA LEU A 489 52.62 -17.47 22.78
C LEU A 489 51.81 -16.36 22.08
N ILE A 490 52.23 -15.10 22.23
CA ILE A 490 51.57 -13.96 21.58
C ILE A 490 51.65 -14.11 20.06
N GLN A 491 52.79 -14.52 19.51
CA GLN A 491 52.97 -14.71 18.07
C GLN A 491 52.09 -15.85 17.53
N ASN A 492 51.88 -16.93 18.30
CA ASN A 492 50.97 -18.00 17.94
C ASN A 492 49.50 -17.56 18.00
N ASN A 493 49.11 -16.84 19.06
CA ASN A 493 47.76 -16.28 19.19
C ASN A 493 47.44 -15.32 18.04
N TYR A 494 48.39 -14.44 17.68
CA TYR A 494 48.23 -13.55 16.54
C TYR A 494 48.00 -14.30 15.22
N LYS A 495 48.77 -15.36 14.95
CA LYS A 495 48.57 -16.20 13.76
C LYS A 495 47.22 -16.93 13.77
N GLN A 496 46.79 -17.41 14.93
CA GLN A 496 45.49 -18.06 15.10
C GLN A 496 44.34 -17.06 14.86
N GLU A 497 44.43 -15.86 15.41
CA GLU A 497 43.43 -14.80 15.24
C GLU A 497 43.37 -14.33 13.79
N GLN A 498 44.51 -14.21 13.11
CA GLN A 498 44.57 -13.93 11.67
C GLN A 498 43.88 -15.02 10.85
N ALA A 499 44.10 -16.31 11.18
CA ALA A 499 43.44 -17.42 10.51
C ALA A 499 41.91 -17.40 10.75
N GLN A 500 41.47 -17.15 11.98
CA GLN A 500 40.06 -17.01 12.33
C GLN A 500 39.39 -15.82 11.64
N HIS A 501 40.11 -14.71 11.50
CA HIS A 501 39.61 -13.55 10.76
C HIS A 501 39.40 -13.89 9.27
N ILE A 502 40.33 -14.65 8.66
CA ILE A 502 40.17 -15.11 7.27
C ILE A 502 38.98 -16.05 7.13
N THR A 503 38.80 -17.02 8.03
CA THR A 503 37.64 -17.93 7.98
C THR A 503 36.33 -17.17 8.16
N THR A 504 36.25 -16.29 9.16
CA THR A 504 35.04 -15.47 9.40
C THR A 504 34.72 -14.57 8.21
N LYS A 505 35.75 -14.00 7.55
CA LYS A 505 35.57 -13.23 6.33
C LYS A 505 34.98 -14.08 5.21
N ASN A 506 35.49 -15.29 5.00
CA ASN A 506 34.97 -16.21 3.99
C ASN A 506 33.52 -16.62 4.30
N ASP A 507 33.20 -16.93 5.56
CA ASP A 507 31.83 -17.26 5.97
C ASP A 507 30.85 -16.10 5.71
N MET A 508 31.28 -14.86 5.97
CA MET A 508 30.49 -13.66 5.66
C MET A 508 30.31 -13.44 4.16
N GLU A 509 31.32 -13.80 3.35
CA GLU A 509 31.27 -13.71 1.89
C GLU A 509 30.31 -14.78 1.33
N GLU A 510 30.37 -16.02 1.81
CA GLU A 510 29.41 -17.08 1.48
C GLU A 510 27.98 -16.71 1.89
N LEU A 511 27.79 -16.14 3.09
CA LEU A 511 26.47 -15.69 3.54
C LEU A 511 25.95 -14.56 2.65
N ARG A 512 26.80 -13.60 2.28
CA ARG A 512 26.45 -12.52 1.35
C ARG A 512 26.07 -13.07 -0.03
N GLU A 513 26.79 -14.05 -0.54
CA GLU A 513 26.45 -14.73 -1.81
C GLU A 513 25.11 -15.45 -1.72
N SER A 514 24.85 -16.19 -0.63
CA SER A 514 23.57 -16.88 -0.41
C SER A 514 22.39 -15.91 -0.30
N PHE A 515 22.58 -14.76 0.37
CA PHE A 515 21.56 -13.73 0.50
C PHE A 515 21.28 -13.06 -0.85
N ASN A 516 22.32 -12.75 -1.62
CA ASN A 516 22.17 -12.22 -2.98
C ASN A 516 21.45 -13.22 -3.90
N ARG A 517 21.75 -14.51 -3.77
CA ARG A 517 21.06 -15.60 -4.48
C ARG A 517 19.57 -15.60 -4.13
N LEU A 518 19.24 -15.55 -2.84
CA LEU A 518 17.85 -15.52 -2.37
C LEU A 518 17.09 -14.28 -2.87
N ILE A 519 17.75 -13.11 -2.93
CA ILE A 519 17.14 -11.91 -3.52
C ILE A 519 16.82 -12.12 -5.00
N VAL A 520 17.71 -12.75 -5.76
CA VAL A 520 17.46 -13.06 -7.18
C VAL A 520 16.29 -14.03 -7.30
N ASP A 521 16.29 -15.12 -6.53
CA ASP A 521 15.22 -16.11 -6.54
C ASP A 521 13.86 -15.50 -6.14
N TYR A 522 13.86 -14.59 -5.15
CA TYR A 522 12.66 -13.86 -4.73
C TYR A 522 12.14 -12.92 -5.84
N LYS A 523 13.03 -12.19 -6.51
CA LYS A 523 12.67 -11.33 -7.66
C LYS A 523 12.11 -12.16 -8.82
N GLU A 524 12.72 -13.30 -9.13
CA GLU A 524 12.21 -14.21 -10.16
C GLU A 524 10.81 -14.75 -9.82
N LEU A 525 10.57 -15.10 -8.55
CA LEU A 525 9.26 -15.54 -8.10
C LEU A 525 8.22 -14.42 -8.20
N LEU A 526 8.59 -13.20 -7.86
CA LEU A 526 7.73 -12.03 -7.99
C LEU A 526 7.34 -11.78 -9.45
N ASN A 527 8.31 -11.83 -10.36
CA ASN A 527 8.06 -11.69 -11.79
C ASN A 527 7.13 -12.79 -12.32
N LYS A 528 7.35 -14.05 -11.92
CA LYS A 528 6.46 -15.17 -12.30
C LYS A 528 5.05 -14.99 -11.77
N PHE A 529 4.90 -14.44 -10.56
CA PHE A 529 3.59 -14.13 -9.98
C PHE A 529 2.90 -13.01 -10.75
N ASP A 530 3.62 -11.95 -11.10
CA ASP A 530 3.08 -10.85 -11.90
C ASP A 530 2.68 -11.34 -13.30
N GLU A 531 3.50 -12.17 -13.95
CA GLU A 531 3.16 -12.82 -15.23
C GLU A 531 1.90 -13.69 -15.11
N TYR A 532 1.78 -14.49 -14.06
CA TYR A 532 0.60 -15.32 -13.79
C TYR A 532 -0.65 -14.47 -13.57
N LYS A 533 -0.55 -13.40 -12.76
CA LYS A 533 -1.65 -12.48 -12.51
C LYS A 533 -2.08 -11.77 -13.79
N THR A 534 -1.13 -11.30 -14.58
CA THR A 534 -1.40 -10.61 -15.85
C THR A 534 -2.08 -11.55 -16.85
N THR A 535 -1.63 -12.80 -16.94
CA THR A 535 -2.26 -13.80 -17.82
C THR A 535 -3.64 -14.21 -17.32
N GLN A 536 -3.86 -14.35 -16.02
CA GLN A 536 -5.17 -14.62 -15.44
C GLN A 536 -6.15 -13.47 -15.69
N ASP A 537 -5.72 -12.23 -15.50
CA ASP A 537 -6.52 -11.03 -15.77
C ASP A 537 -6.86 -10.93 -17.27
N GLN A 538 -5.90 -11.22 -18.16
CA GLN A 538 -6.14 -11.28 -19.60
C GLN A 538 -7.17 -12.34 -19.99
N VAL A 539 -7.09 -13.55 -19.44
CA VAL A 539 -8.07 -14.63 -19.70
C VAL A 539 -9.46 -14.23 -19.20
N SER A 540 -9.55 -13.63 -18.01
CA SER A 540 -10.81 -13.15 -17.45
C SER A 540 -11.42 -12.02 -18.29
N ILE A 541 -10.60 -11.10 -18.82
CA ILE A 541 -11.05 -10.01 -19.69
C ILE A 541 -11.51 -10.55 -21.05
N GLU A 542 -10.79 -11.52 -21.62
CA GLU A 542 -11.13 -12.15 -22.91
C GLU A 542 -12.49 -12.91 -22.81
N GLU A 543 -12.73 -13.62 -21.72
CA GLU A 543 -14.00 -14.29 -21.44
C GLU A 543 -15.14 -13.29 -21.23
N ALA A 544 -14.91 -12.23 -20.43
CA ALA A 544 -15.88 -11.15 -20.24
C ALA A 544 -16.26 -10.48 -21.57
N ASN A 545 -15.27 -10.19 -22.42
CA ASN A 545 -15.47 -9.61 -23.75
C ASN A 545 -16.26 -10.53 -24.68
N LYS A 546 -16.06 -11.85 -24.62
CA LYS A 546 -16.89 -12.81 -25.38
C LYS A 546 -18.35 -12.77 -24.94
N THR A 547 -18.62 -12.70 -23.63
CA THR A 547 -20.00 -12.54 -23.12
C THR A 547 -20.62 -11.21 -23.54
N ILE A 548 -19.87 -10.11 -23.48
CA ILE A 548 -20.35 -8.78 -23.93
C ILE A 548 -20.73 -8.81 -25.41
N ARG A 549 -19.90 -9.42 -26.27
CA ARG A 549 -20.21 -9.56 -27.71
C ARG A 549 -21.48 -10.37 -27.95
N LYS A 550 -21.67 -11.49 -27.24
CA LYS A 550 -22.90 -12.30 -27.35
C LYS A 550 -24.13 -11.50 -26.92
N LEU A 551 -24.05 -10.79 -25.80
CA LEU A 551 -25.14 -9.93 -25.33
C LEU A 551 -25.44 -8.81 -26.33
N GLN A 552 -24.44 -8.22 -26.95
CA GLN A 552 -24.64 -7.23 -28.02
C GLN A 552 -25.30 -7.81 -29.26
N GLU A 553 -24.93 -9.02 -29.69
CA GLU A 553 -25.63 -9.69 -30.80
C GLU A 553 -27.10 -9.97 -30.46
N ASP A 554 -27.39 -10.39 -29.24
CA ASP A 554 -28.77 -10.66 -28.83
C ASP A 554 -29.59 -9.39 -28.66
N ILE A 555 -28.99 -8.30 -28.14
CA ILE A 555 -29.60 -6.96 -28.12
C ILE A 555 -29.92 -6.52 -29.55
N ASN A 556 -28.99 -6.66 -30.50
CA ASN A 556 -29.23 -6.28 -31.89
C ASN A 556 -30.37 -7.10 -32.51
N LYS A 557 -30.42 -8.42 -32.28
CA LYS A 557 -31.51 -9.28 -32.76
C LYS A 557 -32.86 -8.86 -32.19
N LEU A 558 -32.92 -8.63 -30.87
CA LEU A 558 -34.14 -8.18 -30.21
C LEU A 558 -34.56 -6.80 -30.71
N THR A 559 -33.62 -5.89 -30.95
CA THR A 559 -33.88 -4.57 -31.52
C THR A 559 -34.50 -4.67 -32.91
N CYS A 560 -33.95 -5.53 -33.80
CA CYS A 560 -34.57 -5.79 -35.11
C CYS A 560 -35.97 -6.39 -34.98
N GLN A 561 -36.20 -7.30 -34.04
CA GLN A 561 -37.54 -7.87 -33.82
C GLN A 561 -38.54 -6.83 -33.32
N VAL A 562 -38.13 -5.92 -32.44
CA VAL A 562 -38.97 -4.82 -31.97
C VAL A 562 -39.35 -3.90 -33.12
N ILE A 563 -38.40 -3.47 -33.94
CA ILE A 563 -38.68 -2.60 -35.10
C ILE A 563 -39.68 -3.26 -36.05
N VAL A 564 -39.48 -4.54 -36.39
CA VAL A 564 -40.41 -5.28 -37.28
C VAL A 564 -41.79 -5.42 -36.65
N ALA A 565 -41.87 -5.65 -35.33
CA ALA A 565 -43.14 -5.73 -34.61
C ALA A 565 -43.85 -4.37 -34.56
N GLU A 566 -43.11 -3.27 -34.37
CA GLU A 566 -43.64 -1.90 -34.40
C GLU A 566 -44.21 -1.56 -35.78
N GLU A 567 -43.48 -1.85 -36.86
CA GLU A 567 -43.98 -1.67 -38.24
C GLU A 567 -45.21 -2.54 -38.54
N ALA A 568 -45.28 -3.75 -38.00
CA ALA A 568 -46.46 -4.60 -38.14
C ALA A 568 -47.66 -4.06 -37.35
N LEU A 569 -47.42 -3.46 -36.17
CA LEU A 569 -48.46 -2.84 -35.36
C LEU A 569 -49.00 -1.57 -36.02
N THR A 570 -48.14 -0.70 -36.56
CA THR A 570 -48.59 0.51 -37.27
C THR A 570 -49.46 0.16 -38.47
N LEU A 571 -49.07 -0.84 -39.27
CA LEU A 571 -49.88 -1.32 -40.38
C LEU A 571 -51.24 -1.87 -39.91
N ARG A 572 -51.29 -2.55 -38.77
CA ARG A 572 -52.55 -3.04 -38.20
C ARG A 572 -53.42 -1.92 -37.65
N ASP A 573 -52.83 -0.92 -37.03
CA ASP A 573 -53.56 0.25 -36.54
C ASP A 573 -54.15 1.08 -37.70
N GLU A 574 -53.42 1.21 -38.81
CA GLU A 574 -53.95 1.80 -40.06
C GLU A 574 -55.16 1.02 -40.59
N ASN A 575 -55.05 -0.32 -40.68
CA ASN A 575 -56.17 -1.17 -41.10
C ASN A 575 -57.38 -1.04 -40.15
N VAL A 576 -57.14 -0.97 -38.83
CA VAL A 576 -58.21 -0.75 -37.85
C VAL A 576 -58.85 0.62 -38.02
N ALA A 577 -58.07 1.65 -38.33
CA ALA A 577 -58.58 2.99 -38.59
C ALA A 577 -59.48 3.01 -39.83
N ASP A 578 -59.09 2.34 -40.91
CA ASP A 578 -59.88 2.27 -42.14
C ASP A 578 -61.17 1.45 -41.95
N LEU A 579 -61.11 0.30 -41.29
CA LEU A 579 -62.30 -0.47 -40.93
C LEU A 579 -63.26 0.33 -40.04
N LYS A 580 -62.74 1.18 -39.14
CA LYS A 580 -63.59 2.08 -38.34
C LYS A 580 -64.28 3.13 -39.20
N LYS A 581 -63.59 3.72 -40.18
CA LYS A 581 -64.19 4.69 -41.12
C LYS A 581 -65.29 4.03 -41.97
N GLU A 582 -65.02 2.85 -42.51
CA GLU A 582 -66.02 2.07 -43.26
C GLU A 582 -67.23 1.74 -42.39
N LEU A 583 -67.01 1.29 -41.15
CA LEU A 583 -68.08 1.01 -40.20
C LEU A 583 -68.93 2.25 -39.91
N THR A 584 -68.31 3.43 -39.76
CA THR A 584 -69.06 4.68 -39.56
C THR A 584 -69.87 5.07 -40.80
N ALA A 585 -69.31 4.93 -42.00
CA ALA A 585 -70.03 5.23 -43.25
C ALA A 585 -71.25 4.31 -43.46
N VAL A 586 -71.07 3.01 -43.26
CA VAL A 586 -72.18 2.04 -43.34
C VAL A 586 -73.24 2.29 -42.27
N LYS A 587 -72.81 2.72 -41.06
CA LYS A 587 -73.74 3.07 -39.99
C LYS A 587 -74.59 4.30 -40.35
N GLU A 588 -73.97 5.35 -40.89
CA GLU A 588 -74.67 6.55 -41.38
C GLU A 588 -75.66 6.20 -42.49
N GLU A 589 -75.25 5.37 -43.46
CA GLU A 589 -76.12 4.86 -44.53
C GLU A 589 -77.32 4.07 -43.98
N CYS A 590 -77.09 3.17 -43.01
CA CYS A 590 -78.16 2.44 -42.33
C CYS A 590 -79.14 3.38 -41.61
N ASP A 591 -78.65 4.45 -40.98
CA ASP A 591 -79.49 5.41 -40.28
C ASP A 591 -80.34 6.26 -41.26
N VAL A 592 -79.80 6.58 -42.45
CA VAL A 592 -80.59 7.17 -43.55
C VAL A 592 -81.69 6.20 -44.02
N TYR A 593 -81.38 4.92 -44.23
CA TYR A 593 -82.40 3.95 -44.65
C TYR A 593 -83.48 3.72 -43.58
N LYS A 594 -83.12 3.73 -42.29
CA LYS A 594 -84.10 3.67 -41.20
C LYS A 594 -85.03 4.88 -41.22
N THR A 595 -84.48 6.09 -41.31
CA THR A 595 -85.30 7.31 -41.38
C THR A 595 -86.18 7.32 -42.63
N GLN A 596 -85.69 6.86 -43.77
CA GLN A 596 -86.49 6.70 -44.99
C GLN A 596 -87.65 5.70 -44.79
N ALA A 597 -87.39 4.54 -44.17
CA ALA A 597 -88.42 3.55 -43.86
C ALA A 597 -89.49 4.11 -42.91
N ASP A 598 -89.08 4.90 -41.91
CA ASP A 598 -89.99 5.56 -40.98
C ASP A 598 -90.86 6.62 -41.68
N VAL A 599 -90.30 7.40 -42.63
CA VAL A 599 -91.07 8.36 -43.45
C VAL A 599 -92.09 7.64 -44.32
N PHE A 600 -91.70 6.60 -45.05
CA PHE A 600 -92.64 5.84 -45.88
C PHE A 600 -93.76 5.19 -45.06
N LYS A 601 -93.45 4.73 -43.85
CA LYS A 601 -94.45 4.22 -42.92
C LYS A 601 -95.42 5.34 -42.51
N CYS A 602 -94.93 6.51 -42.16
CA CYS A 602 -95.76 7.67 -41.83
C CYS A 602 -96.64 8.10 -43.02
N ASP A 603 -96.09 8.20 -44.22
CA ASP A 603 -96.84 8.55 -45.44
C ASP A 603 -97.93 7.52 -45.75
N PHE A 604 -97.61 6.23 -45.62
CA PHE A 604 -98.59 5.15 -45.79
C PHE A 604 -99.73 5.23 -44.75
N ASP A 605 -99.42 5.49 -43.48
CA ASP A 605 -100.44 5.65 -42.44
C ASP A 605 -101.32 6.89 -42.68
N VAL A 606 -100.73 8.00 -43.14
CA VAL A 606 -101.47 9.21 -43.54
C VAL A 606 -102.39 8.92 -44.72
N GLU A 607 -101.90 8.25 -45.77
CA GLU A 607 -102.69 7.87 -46.94
C GLU A 607 -103.81 6.89 -46.58
N ARG A 608 -103.53 5.87 -45.75
CA ARG A 608 -104.55 4.94 -45.24
C ARG A 608 -105.64 5.70 -44.49
N ASN A 609 -105.25 6.57 -43.54
CA ASN A 609 -106.20 7.37 -42.76
C ASN A 609 -107.03 8.31 -43.65
N ALA A 610 -106.42 8.93 -44.68
CA ALA A 610 -107.13 9.76 -45.65
C ALA A 610 -108.13 8.94 -46.48
N ARG A 611 -107.73 7.75 -46.92
CA ARG A 611 -108.58 6.83 -47.69
C ARG A 611 -109.73 6.27 -46.87
N GLU A 612 -109.49 5.91 -45.61
CA GLU A 612 -110.54 5.50 -44.67
C GLU A 612 -111.57 6.63 -44.46
N LYS A 613 -111.12 7.88 -44.25
CA LYS A 613 -112.01 9.04 -44.18
C LYS A 613 -112.80 9.24 -45.47
N GLN A 614 -112.17 9.08 -46.64
CA GLN A 614 -112.84 9.20 -47.92
C GLN A 614 -113.90 8.10 -48.12
N VAL A 615 -113.62 6.86 -47.68
CA VAL A 615 -114.57 5.75 -47.72
C VAL A 615 -115.73 6.00 -46.76
N GLN A 616 -115.47 6.50 -45.55
CA GLN A 616 -116.50 6.90 -44.59
C GLN A 616 -117.40 8.00 -45.16
N GLU A 617 -116.82 9.04 -45.74
CA GLU A 617 -117.56 10.15 -46.37
C GLU A 617 -118.37 9.67 -47.58
N LYS A 618 -117.80 8.80 -48.43
CA LYS A 618 -118.52 8.15 -49.52
C LYS A 618 -119.71 7.35 -49.01
N GLY A 619 -119.53 6.59 -47.93
CA GLY A 619 -120.60 5.84 -47.27
C GLY A 619 -121.71 6.75 -46.73
N ARG A 620 -121.33 7.88 -46.13
CA ARG A 620 -122.27 8.91 -45.66
C ARG A 620 -123.08 9.49 -46.82
N ILE A 621 -122.42 9.94 -47.89
CA ILE A 621 -123.09 10.52 -49.08
C ILE A 621 -124.00 9.49 -49.75
N LEU A 622 -123.59 8.22 -49.86
CA LEU A 622 -124.44 7.17 -50.42
C LEU A 622 -125.70 6.94 -49.58
N LYS A 623 -125.57 6.94 -48.25
CA LYS A 623 -126.71 6.85 -47.34
C LYS A 623 -127.63 8.07 -47.47
N ASP A 624 -127.07 9.28 -47.49
CA ASP A 624 -127.83 10.52 -47.67
C ASP A 624 -128.57 10.52 -49.02
N MET A 625 -127.95 10.01 -50.10
CA MET A 625 -128.60 9.83 -51.40
C MET A 625 -129.73 8.80 -51.36
N GLU A 626 -129.57 7.70 -50.63
CA GLU A 626 -130.60 6.68 -50.46
C GLU A 626 -131.78 7.21 -49.64
N ASP A 627 -131.51 7.93 -48.55
CA ASP A 627 -132.51 8.61 -47.72
C ASP A 627 -133.26 9.69 -48.54
N LEU A 628 -132.56 10.51 -49.33
CA LEU A 628 -133.17 11.49 -50.24
C LEU A 628 -134.00 10.83 -51.35
N ARG A 629 -133.54 9.70 -51.88
CA ARG A 629 -134.29 8.92 -52.88
C ARG A 629 -135.57 8.36 -52.27
N LEU A 630 -135.50 7.82 -51.05
CA LEU A 630 -136.65 7.30 -50.33
C LEU A 630 -137.64 8.42 -50.00
N ALA A 631 -137.16 9.58 -49.55
CA ALA A 631 -138.00 10.75 -49.29
C ALA A 631 -138.65 11.29 -50.57
N ASN A 632 -137.93 11.36 -51.69
CA ASN A 632 -138.52 11.72 -52.98
C ASN A 632 -139.57 10.71 -53.44
N GLN A 633 -139.32 9.42 -53.23
CA GLN A 633 -140.30 8.38 -53.53
C GLN A 633 -141.55 8.50 -52.64
N GLN A 634 -141.39 8.76 -51.34
CA GLN A 634 -142.51 9.04 -50.43
C GLN A 634 -143.29 10.29 -50.86
N LEU A 635 -142.63 11.37 -51.25
CA LEU A 635 -143.30 12.58 -51.75
C LEU A 635 -144.01 12.32 -53.08
N GLN A 636 -143.45 11.49 -53.97
CA GLN A 636 -144.14 11.02 -55.16
C GLN A 636 -145.38 10.20 -54.79
N ASP A 637 -145.27 9.25 -53.86
CA ASP A 637 -146.39 8.45 -53.35
C ASP A 637 -147.45 9.34 -52.68
N GLU A 638 -147.06 10.38 -51.94
CA GLU A 638 -147.97 11.36 -51.35
C GLU A 638 -148.63 12.25 -52.41
N MET A 639 -147.89 12.67 -53.45
CA MET A 639 -148.45 13.35 -54.62
C MET A 639 -149.41 12.45 -55.39
N GLU A 640 -149.10 11.18 -55.56
CA GLU A 640 -149.96 10.17 -56.17
C GLU A 640 -151.19 9.92 -55.30
N ALA A 641 -151.05 9.84 -53.97
CA ALA A 641 -152.17 9.72 -53.05
C ALA A 641 -153.02 10.99 -52.99
N TYR A 642 -152.41 12.18 -53.04
CA TYR A 642 -153.10 13.46 -53.10
C TYR A 642 -153.81 13.62 -54.44
N SER A 643 -153.16 13.31 -55.56
CA SER A 643 -153.78 13.32 -56.89
C SER A 643 -154.87 12.26 -57.01
N ALA A 644 -154.71 11.07 -56.45
CA ALA A 644 -155.75 10.04 -56.37
C ALA A 644 -156.92 10.48 -55.49
N ARG A 645 -156.65 11.15 -54.36
CA ARG A 645 -157.69 11.72 -53.48
C ARG A 645 -158.38 12.91 -54.13
N GLN A 646 -157.66 13.74 -54.88
CA GLN A 646 -158.19 14.82 -55.71
C GLN A 646 -159.02 14.25 -56.87
N LEU A 647 -158.59 13.16 -57.51
CA LEU A 647 -159.33 12.43 -58.54
C LEU A 647 -160.61 11.82 -57.95
N GLN A 648 -160.53 11.29 -56.73
CA GLN A 648 -161.66 10.74 -55.97
C GLN A 648 -162.65 11.85 -55.54
N GLU A 649 -162.17 13.04 -55.17
CA GLU A 649 -162.98 14.25 -54.95
C GLU A 649 -163.60 14.78 -56.26
N MET A 650 -162.85 14.78 -57.37
CA MET A 650 -163.37 15.12 -58.70
C MET A 650 -164.42 14.12 -59.16
N GLN A 651 -164.25 12.83 -58.88
CA GLN A 651 -165.23 11.77 -59.17
C GLN A 651 -166.49 11.89 -58.29
N GLN A 652 -166.36 12.31 -57.03
CA GLN A 652 -167.52 12.65 -56.17
C GLN A 652 -168.28 13.90 -56.65
N ARG A 653 -167.62 14.83 -57.36
CA ARG A 653 -168.25 15.99 -57.99
C ARG A 653 -168.72 15.75 -59.44
N ALA A 654 -168.43 14.59 -60.03
CA ALA A 654 -168.76 14.23 -61.42
C ALA A 654 -169.87 13.15 -61.56
N ASN A 655 -170.67 12.89 -60.52
CA ASN A 655 -171.86 12.01 -60.58
C ASN A 655 -173.18 12.78 -60.82
N ASN A 656 -173.09 13.99 -61.38
CA ASN A 656 -174.22 14.75 -61.90
C ASN A 656 -173.87 15.25 -63.32
N GLN A 657 -174.34 14.46 -64.29
CA GLN A 657 -174.57 14.81 -65.70
C GLN A 657 -173.38 14.92 -66.67
N PRO A 658 -173.66 14.65 -67.97
CA PRO A 658 -172.87 13.69 -68.75
C PRO A 658 -172.36 14.25 -70.10
N SER A 659 -171.53 13.45 -70.78
CA SER A 659 -171.46 13.27 -72.23
C SER A 659 -171.68 14.49 -73.14
N GLU A 660 -170.63 14.91 -73.87
CA GLU A 660 -170.72 15.15 -75.32
C GLU A 660 -169.36 15.05 -76.04
N ASN A 661 -169.39 14.39 -77.19
CA ASN A 661 -168.40 14.44 -78.26
C ASN A 661 -168.52 15.77 -79.01
N PHE A 662 -167.40 16.44 -79.33
CA PHE A 662 -167.34 17.31 -80.51
C PHE A 662 -165.90 17.50 -81.04
N TYR A 663 -165.84 17.72 -82.35
CA TYR A 663 -164.73 17.67 -83.28
C TYR A 663 -164.03 19.04 -83.50
N HIS A 664 -162.90 18.98 -84.24
CA HIS A 664 -162.27 20.04 -85.07
C HIS A 664 -161.44 21.13 -84.34
N VAL A 665 -160.11 21.24 -84.54
CA VAL A 665 -159.31 21.60 -85.74
C VAL A 665 -159.48 23.07 -86.16
N THR A 666 -158.41 23.86 -86.02
CA THR A 666 -157.71 24.59 -87.11
C THR A 666 -156.33 25.01 -86.56
N ASN A 667 -155.24 24.53 -87.14
CA ASN A 667 -154.55 25.04 -88.32
C ASN A 667 -153.60 26.21 -88.01
N SER A 668 -152.44 26.19 -88.68
CA SER A 668 -151.62 27.33 -89.10
C SER A 668 -150.29 27.64 -88.38
N HIS A 669 -149.23 27.46 -89.18
CA HIS A 669 -147.99 28.27 -89.31
C HIS A 669 -146.65 27.72 -88.78
N LEU A 670 -146.00 26.94 -89.65
CA LEU A 670 -144.62 27.09 -90.20
C LEU A 670 -144.21 28.58 -90.47
N PRO A 671 -142.93 28.98 -90.80
CA PRO A 671 -141.70 28.22 -91.12
C PRO A 671 -140.37 28.92 -90.60
N PRO A 672 -139.25 29.14 -91.38
CA PRO A 672 -137.99 28.35 -91.39
C PRO A 672 -136.67 29.21 -91.44
N HIS A 673 -135.50 28.58 -91.74
CA HIS A 673 -134.25 29.12 -92.38
C HIS A 673 -133.64 30.47 -91.88
N GLY A 674 -132.34 30.69 -91.73
CA GLY A 674 -131.14 29.97 -92.17
C GLY A 674 -129.88 30.86 -92.03
N TYR A 675 -128.82 30.39 -92.68
CA TYR A 675 -127.63 31.10 -93.17
C TYR A 675 -126.43 31.40 -92.25
N ASP A 676 -125.30 30.92 -92.78
CA ASP A 676 -123.92 31.34 -92.64
C ASP A 676 -123.65 32.83 -92.91
N TYR A 677 -122.45 33.23 -92.43
CA TYR A 677 -121.40 34.07 -93.05
C TYR A 677 -120.95 35.34 -92.27
N THR A 678 -119.61 35.46 -92.26
CA THR A 678 -118.74 36.66 -92.19
C THR A 678 -118.18 37.19 -90.86
N THR A 679 -116.87 36.90 -90.72
CA THR A 679 -115.68 37.68 -90.31
C THR A 679 -115.74 39.23 -90.43
N PRO A 680 -114.86 39.99 -89.73
CA PRO A 680 -113.46 40.28 -90.14
C PRO A 680 -112.41 40.11 -89.01
N ALA A 681 -111.19 39.61 -89.23
CA ALA A 681 -110.02 40.17 -89.95
C ALA A 681 -109.26 41.28 -89.19
N GLY A 682 -107.97 40.98 -88.88
CA GLY A 682 -107.02 41.89 -88.23
C GLY A 682 -105.61 41.32 -87.94
N TYR A 683 -104.89 40.85 -88.98
CA TYR A 683 -103.41 40.85 -89.25
C TYR A 683 -102.39 40.34 -88.17
N SER A 684 -101.29 39.61 -88.47
CA SER A 684 -100.63 39.23 -89.74
C SER A 684 -99.57 38.11 -89.57
N ALA A 685 -99.33 37.37 -90.66
CA ALA A 685 -98.03 36.93 -91.22
C ALA A 685 -97.20 35.80 -90.52
N THR A 686 -97.15 34.56 -91.06
CA THR A 686 -96.09 33.93 -91.93
C THR A 686 -94.76 33.61 -91.21
N MET A 687 -94.02 32.51 -91.40
CA MET A 687 -93.93 31.44 -92.40
C MET A 687 -93.14 30.25 -91.80
N ALA A 688 -93.19 29.12 -92.49
CA ALA A 688 -92.59 27.84 -92.14
C ALA A 688 -91.08 27.70 -92.47
N GLN A 689 -90.55 26.56 -92.01
CA GLN A 689 -89.36 25.78 -92.42
C GLN A 689 -88.08 25.90 -91.57
N THR A 690 -87.66 24.72 -91.10
CA THR A 690 -86.36 24.27 -90.55
C THR A 690 -85.19 24.58 -91.51
N PRO A 691 -83.87 24.45 -91.18
CA PRO A 691 -83.30 23.57 -90.12
C PRO A 691 -82.00 24.05 -89.40
N SER A 692 -81.61 23.27 -88.38
CA SER A 692 -80.23 22.99 -87.93
C SER A 692 -79.36 24.08 -87.26
N GLN A 693 -78.64 23.62 -86.23
CA GLN A 693 -77.36 24.10 -85.68
C GLN A 693 -77.29 25.43 -84.86
N ASN A 694 -76.82 25.22 -83.62
CA ASN A 694 -75.78 25.96 -82.89
C ASN A 694 -76.05 27.31 -82.18
N THR A 695 -75.58 27.31 -80.92
CA THR A 695 -74.94 28.39 -80.12
C THR A 695 -75.74 29.49 -79.41
N ARG A 696 -75.49 29.52 -78.08
CA ARG A 696 -75.01 30.64 -77.21
C ARG A 696 -75.98 31.40 -76.27
N GLN A 697 -75.62 31.29 -74.98
CA GLN A 697 -75.25 32.35 -74.02
C GLN A 697 -76.24 32.91 -72.98
N GLY A 698 -75.75 32.91 -71.73
CA GLY A 698 -76.08 33.83 -70.62
C GLY A 698 -76.58 33.11 -69.36
N ASP A 699 -75.75 32.38 -68.58
CA ASP A 699 -74.73 32.77 -67.57
C ASP A 699 -75.24 33.16 -66.17
N MET A 700 -74.57 32.56 -65.17
CA MET A 700 -74.23 32.97 -63.78
C MET A 700 -74.71 31.95 -62.71
N TYR A 701 -73.90 31.15 -62.01
CA TYR A 701 -72.44 31.09 -61.85
C TYR A 701 -71.95 29.63 -61.68
N ASN A 702 -70.92 29.26 -62.45
CA ASN A 702 -70.00 28.15 -62.19
C ASN A 702 -69.01 28.56 -61.09
N GLN A 703 -68.64 27.61 -60.24
CA GLN A 703 -67.37 27.62 -59.51
C GLN A 703 -66.64 26.34 -59.93
N GLU A 704 -66.12 26.35 -61.16
CA GLU A 704 -65.08 25.43 -61.60
C GLU A 704 -63.76 25.95 -61.03
N GLU A 705 -63.09 25.15 -60.21
CA GLU A 705 -61.70 25.39 -59.84
C GLU A 705 -60.87 25.32 -61.13
N GLU A 706 -60.31 26.47 -61.53
CA GLU A 706 -59.27 26.58 -62.57
C GLU A 706 -58.08 25.68 -62.16
N ILE A 707 -58.00 24.49 -62.74
CA ILE A 707 -56.80 23.67 -62.67
C ILE A 707 -55.83 24.27 -63.69
N ASP A 708 -54.87 25.06 -63.20
CA ASP A 708 -53.77 25.56 -64.01
C ASP A 708 -52.89 24.39 -64.49
N PHE A 709 -52.94 24.09 -65.79
CA PHE A 709 -52.13 23.02 -66.39
C PHE A 709 -50.70 23.51 -66.66
N ILE A 710 -49.90 23.62 -65.60
CA ILE A 710 -48.52 24.10 -65.67
C ILE A 710 -47.54 22.93 -65.60
N CYS A 711 -46.55 22.91 -66.50
CA CYS A 711 -45.49 21.92 -66.48
C CYS A 711 -44.50 22.20 -65.33
N PRO A 712 -44.29 21.25 -64.40
CA PRO A 712 -43.46 21.48 -63.20
C PRO A 712 -41.96 21.62 -63.49
N LYS A 713 -41.48 21.24 -64.70
CA LYS A 713 -40.05 21.35 -65.06
C LYS A 713 -39.68 22.72 -65.63
N CYS A 714 -40.50 23.29 -66.51
CA CYS A 714 -40.21 24.54 -67.23
C CYS A 714 -41.17 25.69 -66.91
N ASN A 715 -42.19 25.43 -66.09
CA ASN A 715 -43.21 26.39 -65.65
C ASN A 715 -44.04 27.00 -66.81
N LEU A 716 -44.14 26.30 -67.93
CA LEU A 716 -44.97 26.70 -69.07
C LEU A 716 -46.44 26.37 -68.78
N GLN A 717 -47.32 27.35 -68.93
CA GLN A 717 -48.76 27.19 -68.78
C GLN A 717 -49.35 26.66 -70.09
N CYS A 718 -49.95 25.48 -70.01
CA CYS A 718 -50.60 24.82 -71.11
C CYS A 718 -52.12 25.06 -71.05
N PRO A 719 -52.78 25.21 -72.21
CA PRO A 719 -54.21 25.56 -72.25
C PRO A 719 -55.14 24.40 -71.84
N ASP A 720 -54.69 23.15 -71.89
CA ASP A 720 -55.43 21.96 -71.47
C ASP A 720 -54.52 20.80 -71.02
N LEU A 721 -55.12 19.78 -70.39
CA LEU A 721 -54.43 18.61 -69.83
C LEU A 721 -53.73 17.75 -70.89
N ASP A 722 -54.31 17.64 -72.09
CA ASP A 722 -53.72 16.85 -73.19
C ASP A 722 -52.45 17.52 -73.72
N THR A 723 -52.46 18.86 -73.87
CA THR A 723 -51.25 19.61 -74.27
C THR A 723 -50.17 19.53 -73.18
N LEU A 724 -50.56 19.54 -71.89
CA LEU A 724 -49.63 19.34 -70.78
C LEU A 724 -49.03 17.93 -70.78
N GLN A 725 -49.82 16.87 -71.03
CA GLN A 725 -49.32 15.49 -71.07
C GLN A 725 -48.33 15.25 -72.22
N ILE A 726 -48.60 15.80 -73.41
CA ILE A 726 -47.66 15.72 -74.54
C ILE A 726 -46.39 16.50 -74.21
N HIS A 727 -46.54 17.72 -73.66
CA HIS A 727 -45.40 18.57 -73.31
C HIS A 727 -44.53 17.98 -72.20
N VAL A 728 -45.10 17.38 -71.15
CA VAL A 728 -44.34 16.73 -70.06
C VAL A 728 -43.52 15.54 -70.58
N VAL A 729 -44.05 14.79 -71.55
CA VAL A 729 -43.33 13.65 -72.16
C VAL A 729 -42.13 14.12 -72.99
N GLU A 730 -42.22 15.26 -73.69
CA GLU A 730 -41.09 15.83 -74.42
C GLU A 730 -40.12 16.60 -73.50
N CYS A 731 -40.64 17.31 -72.50
CA CYS A 731 -39.88 18.15 -71.57
C CYS A 731 -39.08 17.31 -70.54
N MET A 732 -39.53 16.11 -70.19
CA MET A 732 -38.75 15.16 -69.37
C MET A 732 -37.60 14.48 -70.13
N ASN A 733 -37.60 14.48 -71.47
CA ASN A 733 -36.59 13.80 -72.30
C ASN A 733 -35.54 14.73 -72.93
N LEU A 734 -35.63 16.04 -72.69
CA LEU A 734 -34.58 17.01 -72.97
C LEU A 734 -33.96 17.39 -71.62
N ASP A 735 -32.71 16.99 -71.37
CA ASP A 735 -32.00 17.17 -70.09
C ASP A 735 -32.15 18.57 -69.48
#